data_AF-A0A6C0IHP0-F1
#
_entry.id   AF-A0A6C0IHP0-F1
#
_cell.length_a   1.000
_cell.length_b   1.000
_cell.length_c   1.000
_cell.angle_alpha   90.00
_cell.angle_beta   90.00
_cell.angle_gamma   90.00
#
_symmetry.space_group_name_H-M   'P 1'
#
loop_
_entity.id
_entity.type
_entity.pdbx_description
1 polymer ?
#
loop_
_entity_poly.entity_id
_entity_poly.type
_entity_poly.pdbx_seq_one_letter_code
_entity_poly.pdbx_strand_id
1 'polypeptide(L)'
;MESIIKDSDMSKEYKIWDNSNLYTKSDYNELILNQSHSLNHGNKFKKKQKKNTNNMITNKIMEGFSLQNGSELNTSQQSKDVLLQAQLTPTQENNIESLKNKFNQSLEEYQQLYSEITGSVNTYISRTDSNNPYISKNIKFTDGTICYVTNKGVAKPYSNFQIYKATAGINGCPSQQEIVDVNIPFSSTYTEGTQIPTTPPLIVGSSMNQGQSCGNEGENVFVNSIISNPTTKYLGCYADNSSGKPTMSFIGGAPSPPSNITIVNGNFSQPPLSNNNYGGYFGTNTAVPGWYFNAYIINNWSGLASYIPIPYPGGNQCTYIVSNQYIYQVLNLTTGTYTLSFSASSYIGNPLTITVASTNSTPTQATQTFNVNPPQGSWTSYTETFNITTSGPFQITFTGKSGSQASALTNISISSSNNNNANGTYTYGTCEQAAIDGGYKYFALQNVNQTTSQGYCAVSNDKIISTSNGIANTISSQISLWNSNTANQTGNTANFINGSLNVLNSSGAAVFSTPNSTTQPSTYVGCYADKSTRAMLMYNKGSQQYNNSQCQQIAQSIGATYYGLQNSTSGQNAQCFTNSNLSQTKQYGVASNCTKISDGSWSGGGWSNAVYSTSTPTVNYFLILQDDGNMCIYLGSSPNDNQGLIWQSVTNGKQQKGNPLMVASKNKFKQNWMPSGSVLNPGEFLSSTQGDLVLIMQSDGNIVLYTYQTEINCQKMADGNIGGGLNANSLYELSSVGIPGNMEKLSYIDQDSKLYTYPDSNIQLGTTYTKISGYDTSGNNISGASFGNATADTCQTACNNNQSCGGFTFDNTNGICYPKTTEMYPNSARQPLSGSDIYIRNKVVQPLPPGVSSLTQNIDTVQYQNYVSSGKQVGDNVNMNNLKIDSVQKAKLEQMQTKLQLLANKIVNLNGKLNLADIKVTSQSAIDSLQLGKYLIEYKITDKKLNSYNSAVNTNIENILNDSDIIVLQQNYKYMFWTTLAVGTVLLSMNIV
;
A
#
# COMPACT_ATOMS: atom_id res chain seq x y z
N MET A 1 27.75 -44.03 85.29
CA MET A 1 28.48 -43.46 84.14
C MET A 1 27.50 -42.64 83.32
N GLU A 2 27.14 -41.49 83.87
CA GLU A 2 26.49 -40.38 83.19
C GLU A 2 27.60 -39.54 82.55
N SER A 3 27.84 -39.65 81.23
CA SER A 3 28.56 -38.62 80.44
C SER A 3 28.65 -38.89 78.92
N ILE A 4 27.79 -39.71 78.30
CA ILE A 4 27.81 -39.88 76.82
C ILE A 4 26.37 -39.96 76.28
N ILE A 5 25.58 -38.90 76.43
CA ILE A 5 24.34 -38.65 75.67
C ILE A 5 24.25 -37.14 75.43
N LYS A 6 24.94 -36.62 74.41
CA LYS A 6 24.71 -35.30 73.80
C LYS A 6 25.33 -35.29 72.40
N ASP A 7 24.57 -35.75 71.40
CA ASP A 7 24.51 -35.21 70.04
C ASP A 7 23.78 -36.20 69.12
N SER A 8 22.45 -36.17 69.18
CA SER A 8 21.57 -36.66 68.11
C SER A 8 20.14 -36.19 68.38
N ASP A 9 19.84 -34.94 68.02
CA ASP A 9 18.45 -34.46 68.04
C ASP A 9 17.98 -34.13 66.62
N MET A 10 17.69 -35.20 65.85
CA MET A 10 17.03 -35.12 64.53
C MET A 10 15.50 -34.95 64.65
N SER A 11 14.96 -34.51 65.80
CA SER A 11 13.50 -34.39 65.98
C SER A 11 12.89 -33.05 65.52
N LYS A 12 13.70 -32.09 65.02
CA LYS A 12 13.20 -30.76 64.59
C LYS A 12 12.85 -30.61 63.10
N GLU A 13 13.30 -31.49 62.20
CA GLU A 13 13.01 -31.35 60.76
C GLU A 13 11.64 -31.90 60.33
N TYR A 14 10.91 -32.60 61.21
CA TYR A 14 9.65 -33.27 60.85
C TYR A 14 8.39 -32.40 60.94
N LYS A 15 8.50 -31.11 61.27
CA LYS A 15 7.34 -30.20 61.46
C LYS A 15 7.11 -29.16 60.36
N ILE A 16 7.84 -29.17 59.25
CA ILE A 16 7.74 -28.13 58.21
C ILE A 16 6.81 -28.54 57.04
N TRP A 17 6.27 -29.75 57.02
CA TRP A 17 5.50 -30.28 55.88
C TRP A 17 3.98 -30.32 56.05
N ASP A 18 3.43 -29.49 56.94
CA ASP A 18 1.98 -29.45 57.20
C ASP A 18 1.47 -28.01 57.35
N ASN A 19 1.44 -27.27 56.23
CA ASN A 19 0.43 -26.24 55.97
C ASN A 19 0.61 -25.65 54.56
N SER A 20 -0.24 -26.09 53.63
CA SER A 20 -0.46 -25.45 52.34
C SER A 20 -1.34 -24.22 52.54
N ASN A 21 -0.74 -23.02 52.54
CA ASN A 21 -1.28 -21.76 52.05
C ASN A 21 -0.45 -20.61 52.65
N LEU A 22 0.37 -19.97 51.81
CA LEU A 22 0.93 -18.60 51.90
C LEU A 22 2.38 -18.61 51.37
N TYR A 23 2.56 -18.35 50.07
CA TYR A 23 3.86 -17.93 49.54
C TYR A 23 3.66 -16.77 48.57
N THR A 24 4.54 -15.77 48.69
CA THR A 24 4.52 -14.53 47.91
C THR A 24 5.64 -14.53 46.86
N LYS A 25 5.59 -13.59 45.93
CA LYS A 25 6.54 -13.43 44.81
C LYS A 25 8.01 -13.25 45.24
N SER A 26 8.26 -12.92 46.51
CA SER A 26 9.60 -12.84 47.11
C SER A 26 10.21 -14.22 47.37
N ASP A 27 9.40 -15.19 47.80
CA ASP A 27 9.85 -16.53 48.18
C ASP A 27 10.27 -17.36 46.95
N TYR A 28 9.70 -17.02 45.79
CA TYR A 28 10.00 -17.67 44.51
C TYR A 28 11.38 -17.30 43.94
N ASN A 29 11.86 -16.07 44.21
CA ASN A 29 13.15 -15.60 43.70
C ASN A 29 14.33 -16.13 44.52
N GLU A 30 14.14 -16.41 45.81
CA GLU A 30 15.17 -17.00 46.69
C GLU A 30 15.38 -18.50 46.40
N LEU A 31 14.34 -19.20 45.93
CA LEU A 31 14.41 -20.59 45.45
C LEU A 31 15.16 -20.74 44.12
N ILE A 32 14.98 -19.82 43.17
CA ILE A 32 15.68 -19.85 41.87
C ILE A 32 17.18 -19.51 42.04
N LEU A 33 17.52 -18.60 42.95
CA LEU A 33 18.92 -18.26 43.24
C LEU A 33 19.67 -19.47 43.84
N ASN A 34 19.04 -20.20 44.76
CA ASN A 34 19.64 -21.40 45.40
C ASN A 34 19.73 -22.62 44.46
N GLN A 35 18.83 -22.75 43.47
CA GLN A 35 18.90 -23.80 42.43
C GLN A 35 20.06 -23.60 41.44
N SER A 36 20.39 -22.35 41.10
CA SER A 36 21.54 -22.05 40.24
C SER A 36 22.89 -22.43 40.87
N HIS A 37 22.97 -22.37 42.21
CA HIS A 37 24.16 -22.76 42.97
C HIS A 37 24.35 -24.29 43.07
N SER A 38 23.28 -25.10 43.05
CA SER A 38 23.38 -26.58 43.09
C SER A 38 23.87 -27.17 41.76
N LEU A 39 23.44 -26.61 40.63
CA LEU A 39 23.87 -26.96 39.26
C LEU A 39 25.39 -26.77 39.05
N ASN A 40 25.94 -25.69 39.59
CA ASN A 40 27.38 -25.40 39.53
C ASN A 40 28.21 -26.36 40.41
N HIS A 41 27.63 -26.89 41.49
CA HIS A 41 28.25 -27.92 42.33
C HIS A 41 28.22 -29.32 41.67
N GLY A 42 27.14 -29.68 40.97
CA GLY A 42 27.04 -30.94 40.22
C GLY A 42 28.05 -31.07 39.08
N ASN A 43 28.31 -30.00 38.34
CA ASN A 43 29.34 -29.97 37.28
C ASN A 43 30.77 -30.03 37.84
N LYS A 44 31.02 -29.39 39.00
CA LYS A 44 32.31 -29.51 39.73
C LYS A 44 32.53 -30.93 40.27
N PHE A 45 31.46 -31.63 40.66
CA PHE A 45 31.53 -33.01 41.15
C PHE A 45 31.85 -34.03 40.04
N LYS A 46 31.21 -33.93 38.86
CA LYS A 46 31.53 -34.75 37.67
C LYS A 46 32.98 -34.54 37.17
N LYS A 47 33.51 -33.30 37.26
CA LYS A 47 34.92 -33.01 36.96
C LYS A 47 35.90 -33.65 37.97
N LYS A 48 35.51 -33.80 39.24
CA LYS A 48 36.32 -34.50 40.25
C LYS A 48 36.28 -36.03 40.08
N GLN A 49 35.17 -36.62 39.66
CA GLN A 49 35.09 -38.05 39.35
C GLN A 49 36.03 -38.47 38.19
N LYS A 50 36.04 -37.73 37.07
CA LYS A 50 36.96 -38.02 35.94
C LYS A 50 38.45 -37.92 36.29
N LYS A 51 38.81 -37.15 37.33
CA LYS A 51 40.21 -37.00 37.77
C LYS A 51 40.67 -38.17 38.65
N ASN A 52 39.75 -38.89 39.29
CA ASN A 52 40.06 -40.02 40.17
C ASN A 52 40.05 -41.39 39.47
N THR A 53 39.40 -41.52 38.30
CA THR A 53 39.35 -42.80 37.55
C THR A 53 40.70 -43.15 36.87
N ASN A 54 41.59 -42.18 36.65
CA ASN A 54 42.89 -42.43 36.00
C ASN A 54 44.00 -42.94 36.93
N ASN A 55 43.79 -42.98 38.26
CA ASN A 55 44.82 -43.40 39.23
C ASN A 55 44.60 -44.80 39.86
N MET A 56 43.59 -45.57 39.43
CA MET A 56 43.32 -46.90 39.98
C MET A 56 43.69 -48.09 39.07
N ILE A 57 44.37 -47.85 37.95
CA ILE A 57 44.91 -48.93 37.10
C ILE A 57 46.43 -49.00 37.26
N THR A 58 46.92 -49.32 38.46
CA THR A 58 48.23 -49.97 38.70
C THR A 58 48.39 -50.20 40.21
N ASN A 59 48.11 -51.43 40.69
CA ASN A 59 49.07 -52.22 41.48
C ASN A 59 48.48 -53.57 41.94
N LYS A 60 49.34 -54.59 41.85
CA LYS A 60 49.13 -56.03 42.07
C LYS A 60 48.93 -56.43 43.55
N ILE A 61 48.29 -57.59 43.73
CA ILE A 61 48.15 -58.39 44.96
C ILE A 61 49.52 -58.91 45.46
N MET A 62 49.70 -58.98 46.79
CA MET A 62 50.65 -59.89 47.47
C MET A 62 50.09 -60.36 48.83
N GLU A 63 50.18 -61.67 49.10
CA GLU A 63 49.74 -62.40 50.31
C GLU A 63 50.77 -62.38 51.46
N GLY A 64 50.29 -62.53 52.71
CA GLY A 64 51.04 -63.13 53.82
C GLY A 64 50.85 -62.50 55.21
N PHE A 65 50.32 -63.25 56.19
CA PHE A 65 50.92 -63.59 57.51
C PHE A 65 49.88 -64.08 58.56
N SER A 66 50.38 -64.89 59.52
CA SER A 66 49.76 -65.98 60.29
C SER A 66 49.09 -65.64 61.63
N LEU A 67 48.22 -66.57 62.08
CA LEU A 67 47.57 -66.67 63.40
C LEU A 67 48.44 -67.29 64.51
N GLN A 68 48.22 -66.86 65.77
CA GLN A 68 48.47 -67.67 66.97
C GLN A 68 47.36 -67.52 68.05
N ASN A 69 46.75 -68.67 68.35
CA ASN A 69 46.25 -69.24 69.61
C ASN A 69 45.33 -68.47 70.58
N GLY A 70 44.17 -69.07 70.87
CA GLY A 70 43.37 -68.80 72.07
C GLY A 70 42.05 -69.58 72.23
N SER A 71 42.15 -70.87 72.58
CA SER A 71 41.23 -71.73 73.37
C SER A 71 39.69 -71.76 73.17
N GLU A 72 39.22 -73.00 73.06
CA GLU A 72 37.86 -73.56 72.94
C GLU A 72 36.76 -73.02 73.87
N LEU A 73 35.53 -72.95 73.33
CA LEU A 73 34.30 -73.22 74.08
C LEU A 73 33.37 -74.12 73.26
N ASN A 74 33.10 -75.30 73.82
CA ASN A 74 32.26 -76.36 73.27
C ASN A 74 30.80 -76.16 73.72
N THR A 75 29.82 -76.28 72.83
CA THR A 75 28.41 -76.73 73.04
C THR A 75 27.64 -76.51 71.74
N SER A 76 26.77 -77.36 71.22
CA SER A 76 26.34 -78.74 71.47
C SER A 76 25.83 -79.27 70.10
N GLN A 77 25.67 -80.58 69.94
CA GLN A 77 25.23 -81.21 68.67
C GLN A 77 23.88 -80.68 68.14
N GLN A 78 23.03 -80.08 68.99
CA GLN A 78 21.77 -79.42 68.60
C GLN A 78 21.98 -78.13 67.78
N SER A 79 23.14 -77.47 67.91
CA SER A 79 23.49 -76.30 67.10
C SER A 79 23.82 -76.68 65.65
N LYS A 80 24.34 -77.90 65.41
CA LYS A 80 24.73 -78.36 64.07
C LYS A 80 23.52 -78.71 63.19
N ASP A 81 22.46 -79.30 63.76
CA ASP A 81 21.26 -79.66 62.99
C ASP A 81 20.40 -78.43 62.64
N VAL A 82 20.41 -77.39 63.50
CA VAL A 82 19.77 -76.10 63.21
C VAL A 82 20.58 -75.29 62.19
N LEU A 83 21.91 -75.38 62.20
CA LEU A 83 22.80 -74.78 61.18
C LEU A 83 22.65 -75.43 59.80
N LEU A 84 22.33 -76.74 59.73
CA LEU A 84 22.07 -77.45 58.47
C LEU A 84 20.68 -77.18 57.87
N GLN A 85 19.70 -76.74 58.68
CA GLN A 85 18.36 -76.36 58.21
C GLN A 85 18.20 -74.86 57.91
N ALA A 86 19.11 -74.00 58.40
CA ALA A 86 19.13 -72.56 58.18
C ALA A 86 20.07 -72.10 57.04
N GLN A 87 20.72 -73.01 56.32
CA GLN A 87 21.46 -72.67 55.12
C GLN A 87 20.49 -72.42 53.96
N LEU A 88 20.55 -71.20 53.40
CA LEU A 88 20.04 -70.96 52.06
C LEU A 88 20.60 -72.07 51.16
N THR A 89 19.75 -72.77 50.42
CA THR A 89 20.28 -73.68 49.40
C THR A 89 21.15 -72.86 48.44
N PRO A 90 22.25 -73.40 47.88
CA PRO A 90 23.03 -72.70 46.87
C PRO A 90 22.15 -72.17 45.72
N THR A 91 21.03 -72.83 45.45
CA THR A 91 20.00 -72.42 44.50
C THR A 91 19.25 -71.14 44.92
N GLN A 92 18.96 -70.94 46.20
CA GLN A 92 18.29 -69.75 46.74
C GLN A 92 19.23 -68.53 46.81
N GLU A 93 20.47 -68.71 47.23
CA GLU A 93 21.50 -67.65 47.18
C GLU A 93 21.73 -67.17 45.75
N ASN A 94 21.96 -68.11 44.82
CA ASN A 94 22.13 -67.80 43.40
C ASN A 94 20.88 -67.10 42.80
N ASN A 95 19.67 -67.44 43.26
CA ASN A 95 18.44 -66.79 42.81
C ASN A 95 18.31 -65.35 43.32
N ILE A 96 18.67 -65.08 44.58
CA ILE A 96 18.65 -63.73 45.15
C ILE A 96 19.72 -62.85 44.49
N GLU A 97 20.93 -63.38 44.30
CA GLU A 97 22.02 -62.68 43.63
C GLU A 97 21.71 -62.40 42.15
N SER A 98 21.11 -63.37 41.45
CA SER A 98 20.60 -63.18 40.09
C SER A 98 19.54 -62.07 40.01
N LEU A 99 18.61 -61.99 40.96
CA LEU A 99 17.59 -60.95 41.00
C LEU A 99 18.18 -59.57 41.34
N LYS A 100 19.15 -59.48 42.26
CA LYS A 100 19.90 -58.24 42.56
C LYS A 100 20.66 -57.74 41.32
N ASN A 101 21.31 -58.64 40.59
CA ASN A 101 22.02 -58.29 39.36
C ASN A 101 21.06 -57.80 38.26
N LYS A 102 19.91 -58.47 38.07
CA LYS A 102 18.86 -58.02 37.13
C LYS A 102 18.25 -56.67 37.50
N PHE A 103 18.10 -56.39 38.80
CA PHE A 103 17.62 -55.09 39.30
C PHE A 103 18.65 -54.00 39.03
N ASN A 104 19.93 -54.23 39.36
CA ASN A 104 21.00 -53.26 39.11
C ASN A 104 21.18 -52.95 37.61
N GLN A 105 21.16 -53.97 36.75
CA GLN A 105 21.24 -53.77 35.31
C GLN A 105 20.05 -52.94 34.78
N SER A 106 18.83 -53.25 35.23
CA SER A 106 17.64 -52.49 34.81
C SER A 106 17.66 -51.04 35.33
N LEU A 107 18.33 -50.79 36.46
CA LEU A 107 18.51 -49.45 37.01
C LEU A 107 19.53 -48.63 36.21
N GLU A 108 20.62 -49.23 35.76
CA GLU A 108 21.61 -48.57 34.89
C GLU A 108 21.00 -48.20 33.53
N GLU A 109 20.27 -49.14 32.91
CA GLU A 109 19.53 -48.86 31.68
C GLU A 109 18.54 -47.69 31.90
N TYR A 110 17.85 -47.65 33.05
CA TYR A 110 16.88 -46.60 33.38
C TYR A 110 17.58 -45.25 33.48
N GLN A 111 18.71 -45.19 34.18
CA GLN A 111 19.52 -43.98 34.34
C GLN A 111 20.06 -43.46 33.02
N GLN A 112 20.47 -44.35 32.10
CA GLN A 112 20.96 -43.96 30.79
C GLN A 112 19.84 -43.35 29.92
N LEU A 113 18.71 -44.03 29.80
CA LEU A 113 17.54 -43.54 29.06
C LEU A 113 17.05 -42.20 29.63
N TYR A 114 17.03 -42.10 30.95
CA TYR A 114 16.65 -40.88 31.66
C TYR A 114 17.63 -39.71 31.40
N SER A 115 18.95 -39.97 31.39
CA SER A 115 19.96 -38.97 31.05
C SER A 115 19.85 -38.46 29.61
N GLU A 116 19.46 -39.33 28.66
CA GLU A 116 19.24 -38.97 27.26
C GLU A 116 18.01 -38.06 27.10
N ILE A 117 16.92 -38.38 27.81
CA ILE A 117 15.69 -37.59 27.82
C ILE A 117 15.93 -36.21 28.45
N THR A 118 16.53 -36.15 29.65
CA THR A 118 16.83 -34.88 30.37
C THR A 118 17.80 -33.99 29.60
N GLY A 119 18.83 -34.55 28.96
CA GLY A 119 19.74 -33.79 28.09
C GLY A 119 19.02 -33.12 26.91
N SER A 120 18.12 -33.86 26.27
CA SER A 120 17.30 -33.34 25.16
C SER A 120 16.32 -32.25 25.62
N VAL A 121 15.71 -32.42 26.79
CA VAL A 121 14.80 -31.43 27.41
C VAL A 121 15.55 -30.15 27.79
N ASN A 122 16.70 -30.24 28.46
CA ASN A 122 17.50 -29.06 28.85
C ASN A 122 18.01 -28.28 27.63
N THR A 123 18.38 -28.99 26.55
CA THR A 123 18.78 -28.35 25.29
C THR A 123 17.59 -27.62 24.66
N TYR A 124 16.39 -28.22 24.67
CA TYR A 124 15.17 -27.55 24.21
C TYR A 124 14.88 -26.30 25.04
N ILE A 125 14.82 -26.42 26.38
CA ILE A 125 14.53 -25.30 27.30
C ILE A 125 15.50 -24.15 27.05
N SER A 126 16.81 -24.40 27.14
CA SER A 126 17.83 -23.36 26.96
C SER A 126 17.77 -22.71 25.57
N ARG A 127 17.44 -23.47 24.53
CA ARG A 127 17.29 -22.94 23.16
C ARG A 127 16.04 -22.07 23.01
N THR A 128 14.92 -22.43 23.64
CA THR A 128 13.65 -21.69 23.56
C THR A 128 13.47 -20.64 24.65
N ASP A 129 14.43 -20.54 25.57
CA ASP A 129 14.41 -19.60 26.69
C ASP A 129 14.43 -18.15 26.19
N SER A 130 13.64 -17.28 26.81
CA SER A 130 13.57 -15.86 26.44
C SER A 130 14.90 -15.10 26.61
N ASN A 131 15.83 -15.63 27.41
CA ASN A 131 17.18 -15.09 27.59
C ASN A 131 18.16 -15.54 26.50
N ASN A 132 17.78 -16.43 25.57
CA ASN A 132 18.63 -16.80 24.45
C ASN A 132 18.92 -15.54 23.60
N PRO A 133 20.19 -15.13 23.45
CA PRO A 133 20.53 -13.85 22.80
C PRO A 133 20.22 -13.82 21.31
N TYR A 134 19.98 -14.99 20.69
CA TYR A 134 19.80 -15.14 19.25
C TYR A 134 18.33 -15.18 18.81
N ILE A 135 17.38 -15.52 19.68
CA ILE A 135 15.97 -15.70 19.28
C ILE A 135 15.39 -14.41 18.69
N SER A 136 14.55 -14.57 17.68
CA SER A 136 13.88 -13.47 16.97
C SER A 136 14.87 -12.43 16.41
N LYS A 137 16.08 -12.86 16.00
CA LYS A 137 17.11 -11.97 15.42
C LYS A 137 17.69 -12.56 14.14
N ASN A 138 18.26 -11.68 13.32
CA ASN A 138 19.17 -12.12 12.26
C ASN A 138 20.56 -12.36 12.89
N ILE A 139 21.21 -13.47 12.56
CA ILE A 139 22.58 -13.78 12.97
C ILE A 139 23.50 -13.84 11.75
N LYS A 140 24.75 -13.44 11.92
CA LYS A 140 25.78 -13.46 10.87
C LYS A 140 26.97 -14.32 11.28
N PHE A 141 27.30 -15.30 10.46
CA PHE A 141 28.46 -16.17 10.65
C PHE A 141 29.73 -15.52 10.07
N THR A 142 30.90 -16.03 10.48
CA THR A 142 32.20 -15.43 10.07
C THR A 142 32.50 -15.56 8.57
N ASP A 143 31.85 -16.50 7.88
CA ASP A 143 31.92 -16.66 6.42
C ASP A 143 30.96 -15.73 5.65
N GLY A 144 30.16 -14.94 6.36
CA GLY A 144 29.18 -14.02 5.81
C GLY A 144 27.78 -14.59 5.63
N THR A 145 27.55 -15.87 5.93
CA THR A 145 26.21 -16.48 5.91
C THR A 145 25.32 -15.80 6.94
N ILE A 146 24.08 -15.48 6.55
CA ILE A 146 23.08 -14.86 7.43
C ILE A 146 21.95 -15.86 7.65
N CYS A 147 21.49 -15.99 8.89
CA CYS A 147 20.31 -16.77 9.24
C CYS A 147 19.32 -15.93 10.04
N TYR A 148 18.02 -16.12 9.84
CA TYR A 148 17.01 -15.70 10.80
C TYR A 148 16.86 -16.77 11.87
N VAL A 149 16.82 -16.40 13.15
CA VAL A 149 16.58 -17.33 14.25
C VAL A 149 15.16 -17.14 14.78
N THR A 150 14.33 -18.17 14.70
CA THR A 150 12.95 -18.15 15.20
C THR A 150 12.89 -17.96 16.71
N ASN A 151 11.71 -17.63 17.25
CA ASN A 151 11.54 -17.53 18.70
C ASN A 151 11.71 -18.89 19.44
N LYS A 152 11.81 -20.02 18.70
CA LYS A 152 12.10 -21.37 19.21
C LYS A 152 13.55 -21.81 18.96
N GLY A 153 14.42 -20.89 18.54
CA GLY A 153 15.85 -21.10 18.31
C GLY A 153 16.17 -21.97 17.10
N VAL A 154 15.34 -21.89 16.05
CA VAL A 154 15.62 -22.51 14.75
C VAL A 154 16.28 -21.47 13.84
N ALA A 155 17.52 -21.72 13.41
CA ALA A 155 18.28 -20.89 12.49
C ALA A 155 17.96 -21.25 11.05
N LYS A 156 17.23 -20.37 10.37
CA LYS A 156 16.79 -20.46 8.98
C LYS A 156 17.75 -19.67 8.07
N PRO A 157 18.59 -20.32 7.24
CA PRO A 157 19.56 -19.60 6.41
C PRO A 157 18.88 -18.84 5.27
N TYR A 158 19.37 -17.64 4.97
CA TYR A 158 19.04 -16.94 3.73
C TYR A 158 19.92 -17.46 2.60
N SER A 159 19.33 -17.95 1.51
CA SER A 159 20.11 -18.54 0.41
C SER A 159 21.02 -17.53 -0.31
N ASN A 160 20.71 -16.23 -0.23
CA ASN A 160 21.58 -15.15 -0.70
C ASN A 160 21.19 -13.80 -0.05
N PHE A 161 22.04 -12.80 -0.26
CA PHE A 161 21.87 -11.46 0.31
C PHE A 161 20.64 -10.69 -0.21
N GLN A 162 20.16 -10.96 -1.43
CA GLN A 162 18.95 -10.30 -1.96
C GLN A 162 17.69 -10.76 -1.23
N ILE A 163 17.60 -12.05 -0.91
CA ILE A 163 16.50 -12.59 -0.09
C ILE A 163 16.50 -11.93 1.29
N TYR A 164 17.67 -11.83 1.93
CA TYR A 164 17.80 -11.12 3.21
C TYR A 164 17.32 -9.66 3.11
N LYS A 165 17.81 -8.91 2.11
CA LYS A 165 17.43 -7.50 1.91
C LYS A 165 15.93 -7.32 1.67
N ALA A 166 15.30 -8.25 0.96
CA ALA A 166 13.88 -8.21 0.64
C ALA A 166 12.97 -8.74 1.76
N THR A 167 13.53 -9.27 2.85
CA THR A 167 12.78 -9.90 3.96
C THR A 167 12.99 -9.16 5.29
N ALA A 168 14.19 -8.66 5.55
CA ALA A 168 14.50 -7.96 6.80
C ALA A 168 13.67 -6.68 6.98
N GLY A 169 13.05 -6.53 8.15
CA GLY A 169 12.25 -5.36 8.54
C GLY A 169 10.80 -5.36 8.07
N ILE A 170 10.32 -6.42 7.41
CA ILE A 170 8.93 -6.56 6.97
C ILE A 170 8.33 -7.87 7.51
N ASN A 171 7.00 -7.98 7.55
CA ASN A 171 6.28 -9.21 7.91
C ASN A 171 6.72 -9.86 9.25
N GLY A 172 7.05 -9.04 10.24
CA GLY A 172 7.53 -9.48 11.56
C GLY A 172 9.01 -9.84 11.63
N CYS A 173 9.76 -9.73 10.52
CA CYS A 173 11.18 -10.03 10.49
C CYS A 173 12.04 -8.90 11.07
N PRO A 174 13.13 -9.23 11.79
CA PRO A 174 14.04 -8.23 12.36
C PRO A 174 14.62 -7.33 11.28
N SER A 175 14.87 -6.06 11.63
CA SER A 175 15.39 -5.08 10.67
C SER A 175 16.85 -5.38 10.31
N GLN A 176 17.36 -4.74 9.25
CA GLN A 176 18.76 -4.90 8.86
C GLN A 176 19.76 -4.37 9.90
N GLN A 177 19.29 -3.55 10.84
CA GLN A 177 20.09 -2.97 11.91
C GLN A 177 20.21 -3.92 13.12
N GLU A 178 19.40 -4.98 13.17
CA GLU A 178 19.28 -5.92 14.29
C GLU A 178 20.00 -7.25 13.99
N ILE A 179 21.25 -7.16 13.53
CA ILE A 179 22.08 -8.34 13.25
C ILE A 179 23.03 -8.64 14.41
N VAL A 180 23.13 -9.92 14.78
CA VAL A 180 24.04 -10.40 15.84
C VAL A 180 25.13 -11.24 15.21
N ASP A 181 26.39 -10.86 15.44
CA ASP A 181 27.52 -11.64 14.95
C ASP A 181 27.72 -12.92 15.78
N VAL A 182 27.96 -14.02 15.07
CA VAL A 182 28.24 -15.35 15.62
C VAL A 182 29.65 -15.73 15.19
N ASN A 183 30.55 -15.91 16.16
CA ASN A 183 31.98 -16.08 15.94
C ASN A 183 32.38 -17.53 15.56
N ILE A 184 31.62 -18.16 14.66
CA ILE A 184 31.92 -19.46 14.03
C ILE A 184 31.51 -19.40 12.54
N PRO A 185 32.12 -20.20 11.64
CA PRO A 185 31.68 -20.30 10.26
C PRO A 185 30.43 -21.19 10.12
N PHE A 186 29.67 -21.02 9.04
CA PHE A 186 28.54 -21.88 8.72
C PHE A 186 29.05 -23.14 8.00
N SER A 187 29.13 -24.26 8.73
CA SER A 187 29.65 -25.53 8.21
C SER A 187 28.74 -26.12 7.13
N SER A 188 29.33 -26.75 6.12
CA SER A 188 28.59 -27.57 5.13
C SER A 188 27.85 -28.76 5.75
N THR A 189 28.20 -29.15 6.98
CA THR A 189 27.50 -30.20 7.75
C THR A 189 26.20 -29.70 8.40
N TYR A 190 25.95 -28.39 8.41
CA TYR A 190 24.74 -27.78 8.98
C TYR A 190 23.57 -27.91 7.99
N THR A 191 22.97 -29.10 7.95
CA THR A 191 21.75 -29.39 7.17
C THR A 191 20.51 -29.31 8.06
N GLU A 192 19.32 -29.17 7.46
CA GLU A 192 18.04 -29.08 8.19
C GLU A 192 17.91 -30.19 9.26
N GLY A 193 17.58 -29.79 10.50
CA GLY A 193 17.46 -30.65 11.67
C GLY A 193 18.75 -30.88 12.47
N THR A 194 19.92 -30.48 11.96
CA THR A 194 21.20 -30.59 12.70
C THR A 194 21.38 -29.44 13.70
N GLN A 195 22.26 -29.63 14.69
CA GLN A 195 22.59 -28.60 15.68
C GLN A 195 23.75 -27.72 15.23
N ILE A 196 23.63 -26.42 15.52
CA ILE A 196 24.70 -25.44 15.41
C ILE A 196 25.29 -25.24 16.82
N PRO A 197 26.61 -25.36 17.02
CA PRO A 197 27.26 -25.32 18.33
C PRO A 197 27.41 -23.90 18.90
N THR A 198 26.34 -23.10 18.86
CA THR A 198 26.21 -21.82 19.57
C THR A 198 25.94 -22.04 21.07
N THR A 199 25.94 -20.98 21.86
CA THR A 199 25.59 -21.04 23.29
C THR A 199 24.39 -20.13 23.57
N PRO A 200 23.16 -20.65 23.75
CA PRO A 200 22.77 -22.07 23.68
C PRO A 200 22.77 -22.62 22.23
N PRO A 201 22.79 -23.96 22.03
CA PRO A 201 22.78 -24.55 20.69
C PRO A 201 21.50 -24.24 19.90
N LEU A 202 21.64 -23.89 18.63
CA LEU A 202 20.53 -23.68 17.69
C LEU A 202 20.29 -24.93 16.83
N ILE A 203 19.12 -25.04 16.19
CA ILE A 203 18.83 -26.06 15.17
C ILE A 203 18.75 -25.41 13.80
N VAL A 204 19.31 -26.04 12.77
CA VAL A 204 19.17 -25.59 11.38
C VAL A 204 17.74 -25.85 10.90
N GLY A 205 17.04 -24.81 10.46
CA GLY A 205 15.72 -24.89 9.85
C GLY A 205 15.76 -24.89 8.33
N SER A 206 14.57 -24.83 7.71
CA SER A 206 14.47 -24.62 6.27
C SER A 206 14.96 -23.22 5.87
N SER A 207 15.41 -23.06 4.63
CA SER A 207 15.86 -21.76 4.12
C SER A 207 14.73 -20.73 4.06
N MET A 208 15.07 -19.45 4.27
CA MET A 208 14.14 -18.34 4.15
C MET A 208 13.78 -18.07 2.69
N ASN A 209 12.48 -17.88 2.41
CA ASN A 209 11.99 -17.37 1.13
C ASN A 209 11.96 -15.84 1.11
N GLN A 210 11.98 -15.25 -0.09
CA GLN A 210 11.89 -13.81 -0.26
C GLN A 210 10.55 -13.28 0.30
N GLY A 211 10.62 -12.35 1.24
CA GLY A 211 9.45 -11.72 1.88
C GLY A 211 8.73 -12.61 2.88
N GLN A 212 9.28 -13.77 3.23
CA GLN A 212 8.69 -14.69 4.20
C GLN A 212 8.46 -14.02 5.56
N SER A 213 7.34 -14.36 6.21
CA SER A 213 7.03 -13.88 7.56
C SER A 213 7.90 -14.54 8.63
N CYS A 214 8.19 -13.76 9.67
CA CYS A 214 8.94 -14.19 10.85
C CYS A 214 8.12 -13.98 12.12
N GLY A 215 8.53 -14.64 13.21
CA GLY A 215 7.93 -14.49 14.52
C GLY A 215 6.66 -15.32 14.69
N ASN A 216 6.09 -15.25 15.90
CA ASN A 216 4.93 -16.05 16.33
C ASN A 216 5.14 -17.57 16.29
N GLU A 217 6.38 -18.06 16.14
CA GLU A 217 6.61 -19.50 16.11
C GLU A 217 6.19 -20.14 17.45
N GLY A 218 5.57 -21.31 17.38
CA GLY A 218 4.94 -22.02 18.49
C GLY A 218 3.65 -21.39 19.05
N GLU A 219 3.10 -20.36 18.43
CA GLU A 219 1.88 -19.67 18.87
C GLU A 219 0.75 -19.80 17.83
N ASN A 220 -0.50 -19.56 18.25
CA ASN A 220 -1.59 -19.34 17.30
C ASN A 220 -1.53 -17.90 16.78
N VAL A 221 -1.95 -17.72 15.53
CA VAL A 221 -2.11 -16.41 14.90
C VAL A 221 -3.55 -16.23 14.41
N PHE A 222 -4.13 -15.07 14.68
CA PHE A 222 -5.46 -14.67 14.22
C PHE A 222 -5.36 -13.42 13.33
N VAL A 223 -5.97 -13.48 12.15
CA VAL A 223 -5.96 -12.37 11.20
C VAL A 223 -7.10 -11.41 11.51
N ASN A 224 -6.78 -10.28 12.14
CA ASN A 224 -7.78 -9.32 12.60
C ASN A 224 -7.67 -7.94 11.94
N SER A 225 -6.72 -7.77 11.00
CA SER A 225 -6.51 -6.53 10.28
C SER A 225 -6.05 -6.80 8.84
N ILE A 226 -6.37 -5.89 7.92
CA ILE A 226 -5.98 -6.04 6.51
C ILE A 226 -4.49 -5.75 6.33
N ILE A 227 -4.00 -4.61 6.81
CA ILE A 227 -2.57 -4.24 6.83
C ILE A 227 -2.29 -3.56 8.18
N SER A 228 -1.22 -3.97 8.85
CA SER A 228 -0.69 -3.29 10.04
C SER A 228 0.29 -2.19 9.62
N ASN A 229 0.04 -0.96 10.07
CA ASN A 229 0.89 0.22 9.84
C ASN A 229 1.23 0.48 8.35
N PRO A 230 0.21 0.67 7.48
CA PRO A 230 0.46 1.01 6.08
C PRO A 230 1.24 2.33 5.99
N THR A 231 2.18 2.41 5.06
CA THR A 231 2.83 3.66 4.70
C THR A 231 2.56 3.97 3.24
N THR A 232 2.48 5.26 2.93
CA THR A 232 2.04 5.74 1.62
C THR A 232 3.04 6.71 1.02
N LYS A 233 3.25 6.58 -0.30
CA LYS A 233 4.15 7.41 -1.07
C LYS A 233 3.39 8.12 -2.18
N TYR A 234 3.47 9.45 -2.22
CA TYR A 234 2.96 10.22 -3.35
C TYR A 234 3.84 10.00 -4.59
N LEU A 235 3.23 9.64 -5.72
CA LEU A 235 3.91 9.35 -6.97
C LEU A 235 3.80 10.48 -8.02
N GLY A 236 2.77 11.33 -7.93
CA GLY A 236 2.59 12.45 -8.86
C GLY A 236 1.14 12.67 -9.29
N CYS A 237 0.97 13.63 -10.19
CA CYS A 237 -0.32 14.04 -10.72
C CYS A 237 -0.48 13.58 -12.16
N TYR A 238 -1.40 12.66 -12.43
CA TYR A 238 -1.52 12.01 -13.74
C TYR A 238 -2.88 12.25 -14.37
N ALA A 239 -2.91 12.45 -15.69
CA ALA A 239 -4.14 12.75 -16.42
C ALA A 239 -5.06 11.52 -16.47
N ASP A 240 -6.35 11.74 -16.28
CA ASP A 240 -7.38 10.74 -16.49
C ASP A 240 -8.10 10.96 -17.84
N ASN A 241 -8.86 9.97 -18.28
CA ASN A 241 -9.59 10.03 -19.55
C ASN A 241 -10.85 10.89 -19.43
N SER A 242 -10.87 12.02 -20.12
CA SER A 242 -11.99 12.97 -20.14
C SER A 242 -13.20 12.52 -20.96
N SER A 243 -13.06 11.49 -21.81
CA SER A 243 -14.10 11.04 -22.75
C SER A 243 -14.10 9.52 -23.01
N GLY A 244 -13.46 8.74 -22.12
CA GLY A 244 -13.30 7.28 -22.26
C GLY A 244 -13.25 6.55 -20.91
N LYS A 245 -12.85 5.26 -20.93
CA LYS A 245 -12.70 4.47 -19.69
C LYS A 245 -11.64 5.11 -18.79
N PRO A 246 -11.92 5.39 -17.50
CA PRO A 246 -10.92 5.92 -16.58
C PRO A 246 -9.64 5.08 -16.48
N THR A 247 -8.51 5.70 -16.17
CA THR A 247 -7.21 5.03 -15.96
C THR A 247 -7.16 4.25 -14.64
N MET A 248 -8.06 4.55 -13.71
CA MET A 248 -8.22 3.89 -12.41
C MET A 248 -9.69 3.60 -12.13
N SER A 249 -9.99 2.59 -11.31
CA SER A 249 -11.37 2.25 -10.94
C SER A 249 -11.86 3.15 -9.82
N PHE A 250 -13.04 3.77 -9.97
CA PHE A 250 -13.60 4.60 -8.90
C PHE A 250 -14.41 3.78 -7.89
N ILE A 251 -14.19 4.01 -6.59
CA ILE A 251 -14.96 3.44 -5.49
C ILE A 251 -15.93 4.49 -4.95
N GLY A 252 -17.17 4.10 -4.65
CA GLY A 252 -18.21 5.01 -4.19
C GLY A 252 -18.71 5.97 -5.29
N GLY A 253 -18.38 5.61 -6.54
CA GLY A 253 -18.71 6.20 -7.83
C GLY A 253 -17.76 7.27 -8.32
N ALA A 254 -17.99 7.73 -9.55
CA ALA A 254 -17.00 8.41 -10.37
C ALA A 254 -17.35 9.88 -10.64
N PRO A 255 -16.36 10.75 -10.90
CA PRO A 255 -16.60 12.08 -11.43
C PRO A 255 -17.50 11.96 -12.68
N SER A 256 -18.57 12.77 -12.74
CA SER A 256 -19.36 12.87 -13.96
C SER A 256 -18.42 13.22 -15.12
N PRO A 257 -18.56 12.57 -16.31
CA PRO A 257 -17.80 12.98 -17.49
C PRO A 257 -17.96 14.49 -17.65
N PRO A 258 -16.88 15.25 -17.93
CA PRO A 258 -17.00 16.68 -18.13
C PRO A 258 -18.08 16.93 -19.17
N SER A 259 -19.23 17.44 -18.73
CA SER A 259 -20.13 18.07 -19.66
C SER A 259 -19.35 19.27 -20.19
N ASN A 260 -19.24 19.32 -21.50
CA ASN A 260 -18.64 20.36 -22.32
C ASN A 260 -19.40 21.71 -22.20
N ILE A 261 -19.99 21.99 -21.03
CA ILE A 261 -20.82 23.15 -20.72
C ILE A 261 -19.94 24.09 -19.89
N THR A 262 -19.54 25.20 -20.51
CA THR A 262 -18.68 26.21 -19.88
C THR A 262 -19.39 27.55 -19.92
N ILE A 263 -19.41 28.27 -18.80
CA ILE A 263 -19.82 29.68 -18.77
C ILE A 263 -18.72 30.49 -19.44
N VAL A 264 -19.02 31.10 -20.59
CA VAL A 264 -18.09 32.01 -21.26
C VAL A 264 -18.02 33.30 -20.45
N ASN A 265 -16.79 33.76 -20.17
CA ASN A 265 -16.51 35.04 -19.51
C ASN A 265 -17.25 35.25 -18.17
N GLY A 266 -17.40 34.20 -17.37
CA GLY A 266 -18.07 34.27 -16.07
C GLY A 266 -17.37 35.15 -15.03
N ASN A 267 -16.09 35.49 -15.27
CA ASN A 267 -15.32 36.43 -14.46
C ASN A 267 -15.41 37.88 -14.93
N PHE A 268 -16.08 38.14 -16.07
CA PHE A 268 -16.23 39.45 -16.69
C PHE A 268 -14.91 40.18 -16.97
N SER A 269 -13.83 39.42 -17.20
CA SER A 269 -12.52 39.98 -17.57
C SER A 269 -12.51 40.63 -18.97
N GLN A 270 -13.54 40.38 -19.77
CA GLN A 270 -13.73 40.95 -21.09
C GLN A 270 -15.11 41.64 -21.19
N PRO A 271 -15.23 42.78 -21.88
CA PRO A 271 -14.13 43.58 -22.42
C PRO A 271 -13.26 44.19 -21.31
N PRO A 272 -11.95 44.34 -21.52
CA PRO A 272 -11.06 44.92 -20.53
C PRO A 272 -11.29 46.44 -20.47
N LEU A 273 -11.62 46.92 -19.29
CA LEU A 273 -11.67 48.33 -18.93
C LEU A 273 -10.31 48.76 -18.39
N SER A 274 -9.97 50.03 -18.52
CA SER A 274 -8.84 50.59 -17.79
C SER A 274 -9.09 50.51 -16.28
N ASN A 275 -8.03 50.39 -15.48
CA ASN A 275 -8.13 50.41 -14.03
C ASN A 275 -8.88 51.66 -13.54
N ASN A 276 -9.71 51.49 -12.50
CA ASN A 276 -10.57 52.53 -11.94
C ASN A 276 -11.60 53.10 -12.94
N ASN A 277 -12.24 52.23 -13.73
CA ASN A 277 -13.20 52.64 -14.75
C ASN A 277 -14.45 51.73 -14.77
N TYR A 278 -15.51 52.18 -15.42
CA TYR A 278 -16.76 51.44 -15.59
C TYR A 278 -17.29 51.58 -17.02
N GLY A 279 -18.05 50.59 -17.48
CA GLY A 279 -18.69 50.59 -18.80
C GLY A 279 -20.11 50.02 -18.73
N GLY A 280 -21.10 50.76 -19.24
CA GLY A 280 -22.48 50.31 -19.33
C GLY A 280 -22.75 49.61 -20.67
N TYR A 281 -23.37 48.44 -20.63
CA TYR A 281 -23.72 47.66 -21.82
C TYR A 281 -25.21 47.33 -21.75
N PHE A 282 -25.98 47.89 -22.67
CA PHE A 282 -27.45 47.86 -22.63
C PHE A 282 -28.02 47.26 -23.91
N GLY A 283 -28.69 46.11 -23.79
CA GLY A 283 -29.46 45.50 -24.88
C GLY A 283 -28.62 44.76 -25.92
N THR A 284 -27.39 44.37 -25.60
CA THR A 284 -26.47 43.72 -26.57
C THR A 284 -26.03 42.35 -26.06
N ASN A 285 -25.97 41.35 -26.95
CA ASN A 285 -25.41 40.00 -26.69
C ASN A 285 -23.97 39.83 -27.19
N THR A 286 -23.35 40.91 -27.65
CA THR A 286 -22.07 40.87 -28.33
C THR A 286 -20.99 41.70 -27.63
N ALA A 287 -21.36 42.70 -26.81
CA ALA A 287 -20.41 43.60 -26.15
C ALA A 287 -19.69 42.98 -24.95
N VAL A 288 -20.37 42.07 -24.23
CA VAL A 288 -19.77 41.26 -23.16
C VAL A 288 -19.73 39.82 -23.64
N PRO A 289 -18.56 39.23 -23.94
CA PRO A 289 -18.43 37.90 -24.52
C PRO A 289 -19.28 36.86 -23.80
N GLY A 290 -20.15 36.15 -24.53
CA GLY A 290 -21.00 35.10 -23.98
C GLY A 290 -22.23 35.58 -23.21
N TRP A 291 -22.43 36.88 -23.00
CA TRP A 291 -23.56 37.40 -22.22
C TRP A 291 -24.39 38.40 -23.02
N TYR A 292 -25.72 38.24 -22.97
CA TYR A 292 -26.61 39.38 -23.13
C TYR A 292 -26.49 40.26 -21.89
N PHE A 293 -26.21 41.53 -22.14
CA PHE A 293 -25.92 42.49 -21.09
C PHE A 293 -26.88 43.66 -21.15
N ASN A 294 -27.53 43.90 -20.01
CA ASN A 294 -28.28 45.10 -19.70
C ASN A 294 -27.87 45.57 -18.29
N ALA A 295 -26.57 45.85 -18.12
CA ALA A 295 -25.92 46.18 -16.84
C ALA A 295 -24.55 46.86 -17.07
N TYR A 296 -23.78 47.07 -16.01
CA TYR A 296 -22.43 47.65 -16.08
C TYR A 296 -21.33 46.61 -15.81
N ILE A 297 -20.12 46.83 -16.32
CA ILE A 297 -18.88 46.20 -15.82
C ILE A 297 -18.08 47.28 -15.12
N ILE A 298 -17.45 46.93 -14.00
CA ILE A 298 -16.54 47.81 -13.26
C ILE A 298 -15.16 47.15 -13.14
N ASN A 299 -14.09 47.93 -13.24
CA ASN A 299 -12.71 47.49 -13.04
C ASN A 299 -12.04 48.28 -11.92
N ASN A 300 -11.78 47.62 -10.78
CA ASN A 300 -11.17 48.22 -9.57
C ASN A 300 -11.69 49.65 -9.29
N TRP A 301 -12.99 49.85 -9.50
CA TRP A 301 -13.56 51.19 -9.55
C TRP A 301 -13.78 51.74 -8.15
N SER A 302 -13.09 52.84 -7.83
CA SER A 302 -13.12 53.51 -6.52
C SER A 302 -14.14 54.66 -6.45
N GLY A 303 -15.02 54.79 -7.45
CA GLY A 303 -16.07 55.82 -7.55
C GLY A 303 -17.35 55.49 -6.77
N LEU A 304 -18.53 55.59 -7.40
CA LEU A 304 -19.82 55.26 -6.75
C LEU A 304 -19.94 53.78 -6.31
N ALA A 305 -19.02 52.91 -6.75
CA ALA A 305 -18.87 51.53 -6.28
C ALA A 305 -17.81 51.34 -5.18
N SER A 306 -17.41 52.39 -4.44
CA SER A 306 -16.43 52.32 -3.33
C SER A 306 -16.79 51.34 -2.21
N TYR A 307 -18.00 50.78 -2.23
CA TYR A 307 -18.53 49.80 -1.29
C TYR A 307 -18.52 48.36 -1.84
N ILE A 308 -18.10 48.14 -3.08
CA ILE A 308 -17.79 46.80 -3.59
C ILE A 308 -16.32 46.51 -3.26
N PRO A 309 -16.00 45.51 -2.43
CA PRO A 309 -14.63 45.29 -1.96
C PRO A 309 -13.69 44.93 -3.11
N ILE A 310 -12.53 45.57 -3.16
CA ILE A 310 -11.41 45.20 -4.03
C ILE A 310 -10.39 44.44 -3.15
N PRO A 311 -9.79 43.32 -3.61
CA PRO A 311 -9.90 42.74 -4.96
C PRO A 311 -11.20 41.97 -5.20
N TYR A 312 -11.65 41.89 -6.47
CA TYR A 312 -12.81 41.08 -6.83
C TYR A 312 -12.42 39.60 -6.97
N PRO A 313 -13.29 38.64 -6.57
CA PRO A 313 -12.98 37.21 -6.62
C PRO A 313 -12.65 36.65 -8.01
N GLY A 314 -13.19 37.26 -9.08
CA GLY A 314 -12.95 36.85 -10.48
C GLY A 314 -11.79 37.56 -11.18
N GLY A 315 -11.02 38.39 -10.47
CA GLY A 315 -9.94 39.20 -11.03
C GLY A 315 -10.21 40.70 -10.91
N ASN A 316 -9.72 41.49 -11.86
CA ASN A 316 -9.81 42.96 -11.77
C ASN A 316 -11.20 43.52 -12.09
N GLN A 317 -12.11 42.72 -12.66
CA GLN A 317 -13.42 43.16 -13.11
C GLN A 317 -14.57 42.32 -12.54
N CYS A 318 -15.74 42.94 -12.43
CA CYS A 318 -17.00 42.27 -12.13
C CYS A 318 -18.17 42.98 -12.83
N THR A 319 -19.31 42.28 -12.96
CA THR A 319 -20.55 42.94 -13.38
C THR A 319 -21.14 43.73 -12.22
N TYR A 320 -21.89 44.79 -12.52
CA TYR A 320 -22.57 45.67 -11.58
C TYR A 320 -23.99 45.93 -12.10
N ILE A 321 -24.97 45.28 -11.46
CA ILE A 321 -26.39 45.26 -11.84
C ILE A 321 -27.16 46.26 -10.98
N VAL A 322 -27.71 47.30 -11.61
CA VAL A 322 -28.44 48.40 -10.96
C VAL A 322 -29.94 48.27 -11.18
N SER A 323 -30.75 48.43 -10.14
CA SER A 323 -32.22 48.33 -10.23
C SER A 323 -32.64 46.98 -10.83
N ASN A 324 -33.63 46.98 -11.74
CA ASN A 324 -34.15 45.81 -12.46
C ASN A 324 -33.34 45.42 -13.72
N GLN A 325 -32.08 45.86 -13.80
CA GLN A 325 -31.14 45.44 -14.84
C GLN A 325 -30.90 43.93 -14.80
N TYR A 326 -30.45 43.38 -15.92
CA TYR A 326 -30.25 41.93 -16.04
C TYR A 326 -29.17 41.56 -17.03
N ILE A 327 -28.61 40.37 -16.83
CA ILE A 327 -27.67 39.74 -17.75
C ILE A 327 -28.09 38.28 -17.94
N TYR A 328 -27.84 37.69 -19.11
CA TYR A 328 -28.06 36.27 -19.30
C TYR A 328 -27.09 35.62 -20.29
N GLN A 329 -26.95 34.30 -20.19
CA GLN A 329 -26.23 33.46 -21.15
C GLN A 329 -27.11 32.26 -21.51
N VAL A 330 -27.11 31.88 -22.80
CA VAL A 330 -27.83 30.71 -23.30
C VAL A 330 -26.83 29.55 -23.43
N LEU A 331 -27.16 28.41 -22.82
CA LEU A 331 -26.35 27.21 -22.83
C LEU A 331 -27.16 26.03 -23.38
N ASN A 332 -26.53 25.16 -24.17
CA ASN A 332 -27.12 23.88 -24.52
C ASN A 332 -26.87 22.89 -23.39
N LEU A 333 -27.91 22.60 -22.60
CA LEU A 333 -27.84 21.70 -21.45
C LEU A 333 -28.49 20.37 -21.80
N THR A 334 -27.85 19.26 -21.42
CA THR A 334 -28.46 17.93 -21.48
C THR A 334 -29.29 17.64 -20.24
N THR A 335 -30.14 16.63 -20.30
CA THR A 335 -30.85 16.12 -19.12
C THR A 335 -29.88 15.80 -17.98
N GLY A 336 -30.11 16.32 -16.78
CA GLY A 336 -29.21 16.18 -15.63
C GLY A 336 -29.47 17.22 -14.54
N THR A 337 -28.81 17.10 -13.39
CA THR A 337 -28.78 18.15 -12.37
C THR A 337 -27.55 19.03 -12.61
N TYR A 338 -27.65 20.31 -12.29
CA TYR A 338 -26.60 21.28 -12.48
C TYR A 338 -26.43 22.13 -11.23
N THR A 339 -25.20 22.55 -10.99
CA THR A 339 -24.81 23.44 -9.91
C THR A 339 -24.22 24.72 -10.52
N LEU A 340 -24.90 25.84 -10.30
CA LEU A 340 -24.46 27.19 -10.67
C LEU A 340 -23.76 27.83 -9.48
N SER A 341 -22.51 28.23 -9.63
CA SER A 341 -21.73 28.90 -8.59
C SER A 341 -21.30 30.29 -9.03
N PHE A 342 -21.35 31.26 -8.13
CA PHE A 342 -20.95 32.64 -8.40
C PHE A 342 -20.63 33.40 -7.11
N SER A 343 -19.95 34.54 -7.21
CA SER A 343 -19.70 35.44 -6.08
C SER A 343 -20.43 36.76 -6.27
N ALA A 344 -21.10 37.26 -5.23
CA ALA A 344 -21.81 38.53 -5.27
C ALA A 344 -21.60 39.39 -4.01
N SER A 345 -21.70 40.70 -4.18
CA SER A 345 -21.65 41.75 -3.15
C SER A 345 -22.69 42.82 -3.49
N SER A 346 -23.06 43.70 -2.57
CA SER A 346 -23.96 44.82 -2.86
C SER A 346 -23.42 46.18 -2.41
N TYR A 347 -23.98 47.25 -2.99
CA TYR A 347 -23.69 48.64 -2.59
C TYR A 347 -24.70 49.13 -1.53
N ILE A 348 -26.00 49.08 -1.82
CA ILE A 348 -27.08 49.44 -0.88
C ILE A 348 -28.17 48.34 -0.84
N GLY A 349 -27.74 47.09 -1.05
CA GLY A 349 -28.56 45.88 -1.07
C GLY A 349 -29.43 45.75 -2.32
N ASN A 350 -29.03 44.96 -3.33
CA ASN A 350 -29.90 44.62 -4.47
C ASN A 350 -30.08 43.10 -4.54
N PRO A 351 -31.22 42.54 -4.08
CA PRO A 351 -31.54 41.14 -4.27
C PRO A 351 -31.43 40.75 -5.74
N LEU A 352 -30.75 39.64 -6.03
CA LEU A 352 -30.66 39.09 -7.37
C LEU A 352 -31.65 37.94 -7.50
N THR A 353 -32.47 37.98 -8.54
CA THR A 353 -33.31 36.87 -9.00
C THR A 353 -32.60 36.16 -10.15
N ILE A 354 -32.30 34.88 -9.95
CA ILE A 354 -31.71 34.00 -10.96
C ILE A 354 -32.84 33.18 -11.57
N THR A 355 -32.95 33.16 -12.91
CA THR A 355 -33.93 32.31 -13.62
C THR A 355 -33.24 31.39 -14.61
N VAL A 356 -33.71 30.14 -14.67
CA VAL A 356 -33.29 29.13 -15.66
C VAL A 356 -34.51 28.73 -16.47
N ALA A 357 -34.53 29.07 -17.75
CA ALA A 357 -35.70 28.86 -18.63
C ALA A 357 -35.31 28.27 -19.99
N SER A 358 -36.10 27.33 -20.50
CA SER A 358 -35.95 26.81 -21.87
C SER A 358 -36.21 27.93 -22.88
N THR A 359 -35.35 28.09 -23.89
CA THR A 359 -35.52 29.12 -24.95
C THR A 359 -36.30 28.61 -26.17
N ASN A 360 -36.71 27.34 -26.18
CA ASN A 360 -37.56 26.80 -27.24
C ASN A 360 -38.91 27.53 -27.31
N SER A 361 -39.45 27.67 -28.52
CA SER A 361 -40.75 28.32 -28.80
C SER A 361 -41.92 27.71 -28.00
N THR A 362 -41.80 26.43 -27.65
CA THR A 362 -42.64 25.77 -26.65
C THR A 362 -41.71 25.33 -25.52
N PRO A 363 -41.84 25.89 -24.30
CA PRO A 363 -40.95 25.55 -23.20
C PRO A 363 -40.95 24.04 -22.94
N THR A 364 -39.78 23.41 -23.09
CA THR A 364 -39.61 21.96 -22.87
C THR A 364 -39.59 21.59 -21.38
N GLN A 365 -39.59 22.59 -20.51
CA GLN A 365 -39.61 22.48 -19.06
C GLN A 365 -40.05 23.80 -18.42
N ALA A 366 -40.61 23.74 -17.21
CA ALA A 366 -40.95 24.91 -16.40
C ALA A 366 -39.71 25.71 -15.96
N THR A 367 -39.84 27.04 -15.89
CA THR A 367 -38.81 27.95 -15.40
C THR A 367 -38.50 27.71 -13.92
N GLN A 368 -37.22 27.64 -13.57
CA GLN A 368 -36.74 27.57 -12.20
C GLN A 368 -36.21 28.94 -11.77
N THR A 369 -36.49 29.35 -10.53
CA THR A 369 -36.16 30.69 -10.01
C THR A 369 -35.52 30.61 -8.62
N PHE A 370 -34.41 31.31 -8.43
CA PHE A 370 -33.66 31.41 -7.18
C PHE A 370 -33.54 32.90 -6.79
N ASN A 371 -33.55 33.21 -5.50
CA ASN A 371 -33.40 34.59 -5.01
C ASN A 371 -32.27 34.65 -4.01
N VAL A 372 -31.29 35.52 -4.25
CA VAL A 372 -30.15 35.74 -3.35
C VAL A 372 -30.07 37.19 -2.92
N ASN A 373 -29.59 37.43 -1.70
CA ASN A 373 -29.41 38.76 -1.12
C ASN A 373 -27.92 39.02 -0.84
N PRO A 374 -27.17 39.61 -1.79
CA PRO A 374 -25.75 39.90 -1.61
C PRO A 374 -25.49 40.90 -0.47
N PRO A 375 -24.54 40.63 0.44
CA PRO A 375 -24.25 41.53 1.55
C PRO A 375 -23.54 42.81 1.08
N GLN A 376 -23.72 43.89 1.84
CA GLN A 376 -23.08 45.17 1.57
C GLN A 376 -21.62 45.13 2.03
N GLY A 377 -20.67 45.58 1.21
CA GLY A 377 -19.28 45.73 1.63
C GLY A 377 -18.50 44.43 1.84
N SER A 378 -19.02 43.27 1.40
CA SER A 378 -18.33 41.99 1.46
C SER A 378 -18.75 41.07 0.30
N TRP A 379 -17.81 40.26 -0.20
CA TRP A 379 -18.12 39.22 -1.19
C TRP A 379 -18.64 37.97 -0.50
N THR A 380 -19.71 37.39 -1.03
CA THR A 380 -20.21 36.07 -0.63
C THR A 380 -20.34 35.18 -1.86
N SER A 381 -19.92 33.92 -1.72
CA SER A 381 -20.10 32.91 -2.75
C SER A 381 -21.46 32.22 -2.58
N TYR A 382 -22.17 32.07 -3.68
CA TYR A 382 -23.47 31.43 -3.78
C TYR A 382 -23.36 30.17 -4.63
N THR A 383 -24.23 29.21 -4.36
CA THR A 383 -24.34 27.98 -5.14
C THR A 383 -25.80 27.57 -5.19
N GLU A 384 -26.34 27.45 -6.40
CA GLU A 384 -27.74 27.09 -6.67
C GLU A 384 -27.81 25.84 -7.53
N THR A 385 -28.68 24.91 -7.17
CA THR A 385 -28.88 23.66 -7.92
C THR A 385 -30.17 23.68 -8.71
N PHE A 386 -30.13 23.29 -9.98
CA PHE A 386 -31.31 23.21 -10.84
C PHE A 386 -31.28 21.95 -11.70
N ASN A 387 -32.46 21.49 -12.11
CA ASN A 387 -32.61 20.26 -12.89
C ASN A 387 -32.98 20.56 -14.34
N ILE A 388 -32.45 19.79 -15.29
CA ILE A 388 -32.87 19.78 -16.69
C ILE A 388 -33.51 18.44 -16.99
N THR A 389 -34.81 18.43 -17.27
CA THR A 389 -35.58 17.20 -17.56
C THR A 389 -35.65 16.90 -19.05
N THR A 390 -35.41 17.91 -19.89
CA THR A 390 -35.41 17.79 -21.35
C THR A 390 -34.20 18.51 -21.91
N SER A 391 -33.29 17.79 -22.58
CA SER A 391 -32.11 18.39 -23.22
C SER A 391 -32.49 19.50 -24.21
N GLY A 392 -31.74 20.60 -24.23
CA GLY A 392 -31.99 21.72 -25.15
C GLY A 392 -31.30 23.01 -24.73
N PRO A 393 -31.59 24.12 -25.41
CA PRO A 393 -31.08 25.43 -25.05
C PRO A 393 -31.83 26.01 -23.84
N PHE A 394 -31.07 26.43 -22.82
CA PHE A 394 -31.58 27.07 -21.61
C PHE A 394 -30.88 28.42 -21.40
N GLN A 395 -31.66 29.44 -21.03
CA GLN A 395 -31.18 30.75 -20.64
C GLN A 395 -31.03 30.82 -19.12
N ILE A 396 -29.85 31.22 -18.65
CA ILE A 396 -29.58 31.52 -17.24
C ILE A 396 -29.49 33.05 -17.10
N THR A 397 -30.43 33.65 -16.38
CA THR A 397 -30.55 35.10 -16.23
C THR A 397 -30.32 35.52 -14.79
N PHE A 398 -29.52 36.56 -14.56
CA PHE A 398 -29.39 37.26 -13.29
C PHE A 398 -30.08 38.62 -13.41
N THR A 399 -31.06 38.91 -12.57
CA THR A 399 -31.86 40.14 -12.61
C THR A 399 -31.80 40.82 -11.24
N GLY A 400 -31.53 42.12 -11.19
CA GLY A 400 -31.70 42.89 -9.97
C GLY A 400 -33.17 43.25 -9.69
N LYS A 401 -33.42 43.88 -8.55
CA LYS A 401 -34.76 44.31 -8.11
C LYS A 401 -34.93 45.83 -8.25
N SER A 402 -36.16 46.28 -8.49
CA SER A 402 -36.50 47.69 -8.70
C SER A 402 -36.07 48.61 -7.55
N GLY A 403 -35.51 49.79 -7.85
CA GLY A 403 -35.08 50.79 -6.87
C GLY A 403 -33.70 51.37 -7.20
N SER A 404 -33.12 52.22 -6.35
CA SER A 404 -31.77 52.77 -6.54
C SER A 404 -30.62 51.80 -6.19
N GLN A 405 -30.95 50.52 -5.96
CA GLN A 405 -30.05 49.51 -5.40
C GLN A 405 -29.14 48.89 -6.46
N ALA A 406 -27.93 48.44 -6.07
CA ALA A 406 -27.01 47.75 -6.97
C ALA A 406 -26.27 46.56 -6.31
N SER A 407 -25.99 45.54 -7.13
CA SER A 407 -25.21 44.35 -6.76
C SER A 407 -24.12 44.05 -7.78
N ALA A 408 -22.95 43.68 -7.27
CA ALA A 408 -21.83 43.20 -8.06
C ALA A 408 -21.83 41.67 -8.12
N LEU A 409 -21.43 41.10 -9.25
CA LEU A 409 -21.41 39.66 -9.50
C LEU A 409 -20.17 39.27 -10.32
N THR A 410 -19.53 38.15 -10.02
CA THR A 410 -18.37 37.63 -10.76
C THR A 410 -18.16 36.14 -10.48
N ASN A 411 -17.16 35.54 -11.10
CA ASN A 411 -16.76 34.14 -10.95
C ASN A 411 -17.91 33.14 -11.20
N ILE A 412 -18.72 33.41 -12.22
CA ILE A 412 -19.86 32.57 -12.57
C ILE A 412 -19.34 31.29 -13.25
N SER A 413 -19.76 30.14 -12.74
CA SER A 413 -19.44 28.83 -13.28
C SER A 413 -20.64 27.89 -13.17
N ILE A 414 -20.67 26.90 -14.05
CA ILE A 414 -21.67 25.84 -14.03
C ILE A 414 -20.96 24.49 -14.05
N SER A 415 -21.49 23.54 -13.30
CA SER A 415 -21.08 22.14 -13.34
C SER A 415 -22.30 21.25 -13.44
N SER A 416 -22.23 20.16 -14.21
CA SER A 416 -23.28 19.14 -14.24
C SER A 416 -23.04 18.11 -13.14
N SER A 417 -24.03 17.90 -12.29
CA SER A 417 -24.23 16.66 -11.55
C SER A 417 -25.12 15.75 -12.40
N ASN A 418 -24.53 15.03 -13.36
CA ASN A 418 -25.27 13.92 -13.96
C ASN A 418 -25.53 12.92 -12.84
N ASN A 419 -26.80 12.73 -12.50
CA ASN A 419 -27.29 11.84 -11.45
C ASN A 419 -26.96 10.38 -11.74
N ASN A 420 -25.71 9.99 -11.52
CA ASN A 420 -25.34 8.65 -11.11
C ASN A 420 -24.62 8.81 -9.77
N ASN A 421 -25.41 8.67 -8.70
CA ASN A 421 -25.04 8.79 -7.29
C ASN A 421 -23.57 8.49 -6.99
N ALA A 422 -22.81 9.55 -6.70
CA ALA A 422 -21.54 9.52 -5.98
C ALA A 422 -21.17 10.95 -5.60
N ASN A 423 -21.48 11.36 -4.37
CA ASN A 423 -20.89 12.57 -3.85
C ASN A 423 -19.40 12.27 -3.68
N GLY A 424 -18.51 13.04 -4.30
CA GLY A 424 -17.07 12.96 -4.06
C GLY A 424 -16.75 13.33 -2.61
N THR A 425 -16.99 12.41 -1.69
CA THR A 425 -16.93 12.58 -0.23
C THR A 425 -15.66 11.98 0.38
N TYR A 426 -14.82 11.34 -0.43
CA TYR A 426 -13.60 10.72 0.05
C TYR A 426 -12.55 11.77 0.37
N THR A 427 -12.11 11.78 1.61
CA THR A 427 -10.85 12.39 2.04
C THR A 427 -9.66 11.51 1.68
N TYR A 428 -8.44 12.01 1.86
CA TYR A 428 -7.22 11.22 1.70
C TYR A 428 -7.28 9.91 2.52
N GLY A 429 -7.53 10.03 3.82
CA GLY A 429 -7.52 8.86 4.71
C GLY A 429 -8.64 7.87 4.42
N THR A 430 -9.82 8.33 4.01
CA THR A 430 -10.92 7.41 3.66
C THR A 430 -10.70 6.73 2.31
N CYS A 431 -10.04 7.39 1.34
CA CYS A 431 -9.65 6.76 0.08
C CYS A 431 -8.50 5.77 0.25
N GLU A 432 -7.49 6.12 1.05
CA GLU A 432 -6.43 5.21 1.48
C GLU A 432 -7.03 3.96 2.12
N GLN A 433 -7.98 4.13 3.04
CA GLN A 433 -8.64 3.00 3.69
C GLN A 433 -9.47 2.15 2.73
N ALA A 434 -10.19 2.77 1.79
CA ALA A 434 -10.94 2.05 0.77
C ALA A 434 -10.02 1.23 -0.15
N ALA A 435 -8.84 1.75 -0.46
CA ALA A 435 -7.82 1.02 -1.22
C ALA A 435 -7.27 -0.18 -0.44
N ILE A 436 -6.98 0.00 0.86
CA ILE A 436 -6.54 -1.07 1.76
C ILE A 436 -7.61 -2.17 1.83
N ASP A 437 -8.86 -1.80 2.14
CA ASP A 437 -9.98 -2.73 2.31
C ASP A 437 -10.31 -3.47 1.01
N GLY A 438 -10.09 -2.82 -0.14
CA GLY A 438 -10.30 -3.40 -1.46
C GLY A 438 -9.12 -4.21 -2.01
N GLY A 439 -7.97 -4.26 -1.32
CA GLY A 439 -6.77 -4.96 -1.82
C GLY A 439 -6.12 -4.28 -3.03
N TYR A 440 -6.02 -2.95 -3.01
CA TYR A 440 -5.38 -2.15 -4.06
C TYR A 440 -4.02 -1.61 -3.62
N LYS A 441 -3.05 -1.59 -4.54
CA LYS A 441 -1.70 -1.04 -4.34
C LYS A 441 -1.66 0.48 -4.48
N TYR A 442 -2.50 1.02 -5.34
CA TYR A 442 -2.53 2.42 -5.71
C TYR A 442 -3.91 3.02 -5.45
N PHE A 443 -3.91 4.27 -5.02
CA PHE A 443 -5.13 5.07 -4.94
C PHE A 443 -4.86 6.51 -5.35
N ALA A 444 -5.91 7.23 -5.70
CA ALA A 444 -5.84 8.62 -6.08
C ALA A 444 -7.11 9.37 -5.69
N LEU A 445 -6.96 10.66 -5.44
CA LEU A 445 -8.09 11.57 -5.31
C LEU A 445 -8.23 12.41 -6.58
N GLN A 446 -9.44 12.49 -7.11
CA GLN A 446 -9.78 13.29 -8.29
C GLN A 446 -10.91 14.27 -7.97
N ASN A 447 -10.91 15.41 -8.67
CA ASN A 447 -11.92 16.46 -8.57
C ASN A 447 -12.17 16.90 -7.12
N VAL A 448 -11.09 17.19 -6.40
CA VAL A 448 -11.14 17.53 -4.97
C VAL A 448 -11.65 18.95 -4.73
N ASN A 449 -12.46 19.10 -3.68
CA ASN A 449 -12.81 20.40 -3.10
C ASN A 449 -11.76 20.80 -2.06
N GLN A 450 -11.10 21.94 -2.27
CA GLN A 450 -10.01 22.41 -1.40
C GLN A 450 -10.46 22.75 0.02
N THR A 451 -11.71 23.19 0.20
CA THR A 451 -12.25 23.59 1.51
C THR A 451 -12.60 22.38 2.35
N THR A 452 -13.24 21.37 1.76
CA THR A 452 -13.64 20.16 2.50
C THR A 452 -12.57 19.06 2.49
N SER A 453 -11.55 19.17 1.62
CA SER A 453 -10.56 18.12 1.34
C SER A 453 -11.19 16.79 0.89
N GLN A 454 -12.36 16.86 0.24
CA GLN A 454 -13.10 15.70 -0.26
C GLN A 454 -13.07 15.66 -1.79
N GLY A 455 -13.02 14.45 -2.36
CA GLY A 455 -13.15 14.21 -3.79
C GLY A 455 -13.55 12.77 -4.08
N TYR A 456 -13.27 12.33 -5.30
CA TYR A 456 -13.56 10.98 -5.75
C TYR A 456 -12.36 10.07 -5.55
N CYS A 457 -12.60 8.86 -5.02
CA CYS A 457 -11.55 7.89 -4.79
C CYS A 457 -11.40 6.95 -5.98
N ALA A 458 -10.22 6.99 -6.59
CA ALA A 458 -9.79 6.08 -7.64
C ALA A 458 -8.79 5.07 -7.07
N VAL A 459 -8.84 3.81 -7.50
CA VAL A 459 -7.95 2.73 -7.06
C VAL A 459 -7.42 1.91 -8.23
N SER A 460 -6.26 1.30 -8.06
CA SER A 460 -5.65 0.44 -9.08
C SER A 460 -4.60 -0.51 -8.49
N ASN A 461 -4.32 -1.59 -9.22
CA ASN A 461 -3.14 -2.44 -9.02
C ASN A 461 -2.13 -2.32 -10.18
N ASP A 462 -2.42 -1.47 -11.18
CA ASP A 462 -1.61 -1.28 -12.38
C ASP A 462 -1.07 0.15 -12.46
N LYS A 463 0.23 0.30 -12.17
CA LYS A 463 0.93 1.59 -12.25
C LYS A 463 1.06 2.11 -13.69
N ILE A 464 1.21 1.22 -14.67
CA ILE A 464 1.44 1.60 -16.07
C ILE A 464 0.19 2.29 -16.61
N ILE A 465 -0.98 1.68 -16.41
CA ILE A 465 -2.25 2.27 -16.84
C ILE A 465 -2.54 3.56 -16.05
N SER A 466 -2.28 3.56 -14.73
CA SER A 466 -2.53 4.74 -13.89
C SER A 466 -1.69 5.98 -14.25
N THR A 467 -0.61 5.80 -15.03
CA THR A 467 0.31 6.87 -15.44
C THR A 467 0.37 7.07 -16.96
N SER A 468 -0.40 6.31 -17.75
CA SER A 468 -0.25 6.21 -19.20
C SER A 468 -0.51 7.51 -19.96
N ASN A 469 -1.34 8.40 -19.41
CA ASN A 469 -1.71 9.67 -20.02
C ASN A 469 -0.75 10.82 -19.66
N GLY A 470 0.32 10.52 -18.91
CA GLY A 470 1.31 11.51 -18.51
C GLY A 470 0.80 12.47 -17.42
N ILE A 471 1.55 13.54 -17.20
CA ILE A 471 1.29 14.52 -16.14
C ILE A 471 0.02 15.30 -16.45
N ALA A 472 -0.91 15.39 -15.49
CA ALA A 472 -2.08 16.23 -15.63
C ALA A 472 -1.70 17.70 -15.45
N ASN A 473 -2.00 18.51 -16.47
CA ASN A 473 -1.80 19.95 -16.43
C ASN A 473 -3.10 20.69 -16.71
N THR A 474 -3.26 21.87 -16.12
CA THR A 474 -4.34 22.82 -16.39
C THR A 474 -3.77 24.14 -16.87
N ILE A 475 -4.56 24.94 -17.59
CA ILE A 475 -4.15 26.27 -18.05
C ILE A 475 -4.17 27.22 -16.85
N SER A 476 -3.02 27.81 -16.52
CA SER A 476 -2.93 28.80 -15.45
C SER A 476 -2.98 30.24 -15.97
N SER A 477 -2.54 30.48 -17.21
CA SER A 477 -2.57 31.81 -17.82
C SER A 477 -2.66 31.76 -19.35
N GLN A 478 -3.29 32.79 -19.93
CA GLN A 478 -3.37 33.04 -21.36
C GLN A 478 -2.61 34.33 -21.68
N ILE A 479 -1.64 34.26 -22.60
CA ILE A 479 -0.69 35.34 -22.86
C ILE A 479 -0.81 35.78 -24.32
N SER A 480 -1.17 37.05 -24.54
CA SER A 480 -1.25 37.63 -25.88
C SER A 480 0.15 37.89 -26.43
N LEU A 481 0.48 37.30 -27.58
CA LEU A 481 1.75 37.52 -28.30
C LEU A 481 1.61 38.61 -29.36
N TRP A 482 0.42 38.70 -29.98
CA TRP A 482 0.09 39.67 -31.03
C TRP A 482 -1.42 39.89 -31.08
N ASN A 483 -1.89 41.08 -31.45
CA ASN A 483 -3.31 41.33 -31.69
C ASN A 483 -3.55 42.47 -32.71
N SER A 484 -4.75 42.52 -33.29
CA SER A 484 -5.14 43.55 -34.27
C SER A 484 -5.47 44.91 -33.66
N ASN A 485 -5.58 45.04 -32.33
CA ASN A 485 -6.07 46.21 -31.61
C ASN A 485 -7.45 46.69 -32.08
N THR A 486 -8.33 45.76 -32.47
CA THR A 486 -9.70 46.06 -32.95
C THR A 486 -10.77 45.72 -31.91
N ALA A 487 -10.38 45.57 -30.65
CA ALA A 487 -11.28 45.35 -29.53
C ALA A 487 -12.31 46.49 -29.39
N ASN A 488 -13.44 46.20 -28.73
CA ASN A 488 -14.60 47.08 -28.53
C ASN A 488 -15.48 47.27 -29.78
N GLN A 489 -15.41 46.36 -30.75
CA GLN A 489 -16.26 46.36 -31.95
C GLN A 489 -16.88 44.98 -32.17
N THR A 490 -18.15 44.85 -31.90
CA THR A 490 -18.76 43.52 -31.80
C THR A 490 -19.29 43.04 -33.15
N GLY A 491 -19.26 41.72 -33.37
CA GLY A 491 -19.70 41.12 -34.63
C GLY A 491 -18.67 41.20 -35.77
N ASN A 492 -17.43 41.57 -35.45
CA ASN A 492 -16.34 41.51 -36.41
C ASN A 492 -16.05 40.06 -36.82
N THR A 493 -15.49 39.89 -38.01
CA THR A 493 -14.94 38.61 -38.48
C THR A 493 -13.52 38.82 -38.96
N ALA A 494 -12.70 37.77 -38.91
CA ALA A 494 -11.38 37.80 -39.52
C ALA A 494 -11.40 37.08 -40.86
N ASN A 495 -11.09 37.80 -41.93
CA ASN A 495 -11.03 37.26 -43.29
C ASN A 495 -9.59 37.30 -43.79
N PHE A 496 -9.07 36.14 -44.18
CA PHE A 496 -7.77 36.02 -44.80
C PHE A 496 -7.94 35.96 -46.32
N ILE A 497 -7.62 37.05 -47.01
CA ILE A 497 -7.78 37.15 -48.47
C ILE A 497 -6.64 37.97 -49.06
N ASN A 498 -6.17 37.58 -50.25
CA ASN A 498 -5.14 38.30 -51.01
C ASN A 498 -3.88 38.62 -50.17
N GLY A 499 -3.34 37.64 -49.44
CA GLY A 499 -2.10 37.81 -48.69
C GLY A 499 -2.20 38.75 -47.48
N SER A 500 -3.41 39.13 -47.06
CA SER A 500 -3.64 39.94 -45.87
C SER A 500 -4.69 39.29 -44.97
N LEU A 501 -4.41 39.28 -43.67
CA LEU A 501 -5.40 38.96 -42.64
C LEU A 501 -6.12 40.26 -42.26
N ASN A 502 -7.42 40.31 -42.51
CA ASN A 502 -8.25 41.48 -42.29
C ASN A 502 -9.24 41.23 -41.16
N VAL A 503 -9.50 42.24 -40.34
CA VAL A 503 -10.66 42.27 -39.45
C VAL A 503 -11.72 43.13 -40.10
N LEU A 504 -12.86 42.54 -40.41
CA LEU A 504 -14.03 43.22 -40.98
C LEU A 504 -15.02 43.50 -39.87
N ASN A 505 -15.53 44.72 -39.78
CA ASN A 505 -16.62 45.04 -38.86
C ASN A 505 -17.97 44.52 -39.39
N SER A 506 -19.04 44.70 -38.62
CA SER A 506 -20.39 44.23 -38.96
C SER A 506 -20.96 44.81 -40.27
N SER A 507 -20.42 45.94 -40.76
CA SER A 507 -20.78 46.53 -42.06
C SER A 507 -19.96 45.96 -43.24
N GLY A 508 -19.01 45.06 -42.96
CA GLY A 508 -18.10 44.50 -43.95
C GLY A 508 -16.87 45.37 -44.24
N ALA A 509 -16.70 46.50 -43.55
CA ALA A 509 -15.55 47.37 -43.72
C ALA A 509 -14.33 46.83 -42.96
N ALA A 510 -13.15 46.84 -43.61
CA ALA A 510 -11.90 46.45 -42.96
C ALA A 510 -11.47 47.52 -41.95
N VAL A 511 -11.38 47.13 -40.68
CA VAL A 511 -10.91 47.97 -39.55
C VAL A 511 -9.48 47.64 -39.13
N PHE A 512 -8.94 46.53 -39.64
CA PHE A 512 -7.53 46.17 -39.56
C PHE A 512 -7.15 45.31 -40.77
N SER A 513 -5.91 45.44 -41.23
CA SER A 513 -5.31 44.58 -42.26
C SER A 513 -3.83 44.41 -41.96
N THR A 514 -3.30 43.18 -42.02
CA THR A 514 -1.85 42.99 -42.00
C THR A 514 -1.23 43.62 -43.25
N PRO A 515 -0.04 44.24 -43.16
CA PRO A 515 0.67 44.75 -44.32
C PRO A 515 0.79 43.69 -45.41
N ASN A 516 0.40 44.06 -46.62
CA ASN A 516 0.68 43.30 -47.82
C ASN A 516 1.39 44.24 -48.81
N SER A 517 2.71 44.09 -48.95
CA SER A 517 3.53 44.89 -49.86
C SER A 517 3.40 44.49 -51.33
N THR A 518 2.51 43.55 -51.65
CA THR A 518 2.13 43.24 -53.03
C THR A 518 0.83 43.99 -53.36
N THR A 519 0.99 45.17 -53.98
CA THR A 519 -0.11 45.76 -54.75
C THR A 519 -0.58 44.71 -55.78
N GLN A 520 -1.87 44.39 -55.77
CA GLN A 520 -2.63 43.50 -56.67
C GLN A 520 -2.00 43.05 -58.01
N PRO A 521 -2.37 41.85 -58.51
CA PRO A 521 -1.48 40.71 -58.66
C PRO A 521 -0.49 40.91 -59.79
N SER A 522 0.79 40.72 -59.48
CA SER A 522 1.70 40.22 -60.50
C SER A 522 1.06 38.95 -61.07
N THR A 523 1.06 38.80 -62.39
CA THR A 523 0.65 37.57 -63.06
C THR A 523 1.46 36.34 -62.62
N TYR A 524 2.44 36.51 -61.73
CA TYR A 524 3.32 35.49 -61.18
C TYR A 524 2.57 34.46 -60.32
N VAL A 525 2.73 33.20 -60.70
CA VAL A 525 2.15 32.00 -60.08
C VAL A 525 3.14 31.30 -59.17
N GLY A 526 4.45 31.45 -59.41
CA GLY A 526 5.51 30.88 -58.58
C GLY A 526 6.71 30.38 -59.39
N CYS A 527 7.73 29.90 -58.68
CA CYS A 527 8.93 29.31 -59.25
C CYS A 527 8.83 27.78 -59.21
N TYR A 528 8.84 27.12 -60.37
CA TYR A 528 8.68 25.67 -60.46
C TYR A 528 9.79 25.02 -61.27
N ALA A 529 10.23 23.84 -60.83
CA ALA A 529 11.29 23.10 -61.49
C ALA A 529 10.84 22.59 -62.87
N ASP A 530 11.81 22.44 -63.76
CA ASP A 530 11.68 21.90 -65.10
C ASP A 530 12.65 20.72 -65.30
N LYS A 531 12.42 19.89 -66.31
CA LYS A 531 13.28 18.74 -66.65
C LYS A 531 13.35 18.56 -68.17
N SER A 532 14.17 17.62 -68.64
CA SER A 532 14.31 17.30 -70.07
C SER A 532 12.97 16.98 -70.74
N THR A 533 12.03 16.39 -70.01
CA THR A 533 10.65 16.08 -70.45
C THR A 533 9.68 17.26 -70.46
N ARG A 534 10.12 18.42 -69.95
CA ARG A 534 9.44 19.72 -69.93
C ARG A 534 8.11 19.78 -69.16
N ALA A 535 8.06 20.65 -68.15
CA ALA A 535 6.84 20.99 -67.42
C ALA A 535 5.90 21.91 -68.22
N MET A 536 6.49 22.73 -69.09
CA MET A 536 5.78 23.66 -69.97
C MET A 536 6.34 23.53 -71.40
N LEU A 537 5.52 23.78 -72.42
CA LEU A 537 5.92 23.70 -73.82
C LEU A 537 6.88 24.85 -74.15
N MET A 538 8.04 24.51 -74.69
CA MET A 538 9.06 25.49 -75.07
C MET A 538 8.66 26.22 -76.36
N TYR A 539 8.64 27.56 -76.32
CA TYR A 539 8.42 28.37 -77.51
C TYR A 539 9.74 28.63 -78.26
N ASN A 540 9.66 28.68 -79.59
CA ASN A 540 10.76 29.02 -80.50
C ASN A 540 12.11 28.37 -80.14
N LYS A 541 12.10 27.04 -79.92
CA LYS A 541 13.28 26.21 -79.61
C LYS A 541 14.14 26.75 -78.44
N GLY A 542 13.54 27.50 -77.50
CA GLY A 542 14.21 27.98 -76.30
C GLY A 542 15.09 29.21 -76.54
N SER A 543 14.76 30.05 -77.52
CA SER A 543 15.47 31.31 -77.74
C SER A 543 15.35 32.25 -76.52
N GLN A 544 16.49 32.74 -76.03
CA GLN A 544 16.60 33.65 -74.86
C GLN A 544 16.38 35.12 -75.23
N GLN A 545 15.27 35.45 -75.91
CA GLN A 545 15.03 36.79 -76.45
C GLN A 545 13.72 37.42 -75.98
N TYR A 546 13.02 36.80 -75.03
CA TYR A 546 11.69 37.23 -74.62
C TYR A 546 11.72 37.84 -73.22
N ASN A 547 11.26 39.08 -73.09
CA ASN A 547 10.90 39.64 -71.80
C ASN A 547 9.51 39.14 -71.35
N ASN A 548 9.09 39.53 -70.14
CA ASN A 548 7.82 39.08 -69.56
C ASN A 548 6.61 39.43 -70.44
N SER A 549 6.53 40.66 -70.93
CA SER A 549 5.42 41.14 -71.75
C SER A 549 5.32 40.39 -73.09
N GLN A 550 6.45 40.13 -73.74
CA GLN A 550 6.49 39.37 -74.99
C GLN A 550 6.07 37.92 -74.79
N CYS A 551 6.54 37.26 -73.73
CA CYS A 551 6.14 35.88 -73.45
C CYS A 551 4.66 35.77 -73.08
N GLN A 552 4.12 36.78 -72.37
CA GLN A 552 2.69 36.89 -72.10
C GLN A 552 1.87 37.01 -73.40
N GLN A 553 2.27 37.89 -74.33
CA GLN A 553 1.59 38.06 -75.61
C GLN A 553 1.63 36.78 -76.46
N ILE A 554 2.77 36.08 -76.47
CA ILE A 554 2.91 34.78 -77.15
C ILE A 554 1.89 33.79 -76.57
N ALA A 555 1.86 33.65 -75.24
CA ALA A 555 0.94 32.74 -74.59
C ALA A 555 -0.53 33.09 -74.84
N GLN A 556 -0.89 34.38 -74.81
CA GLN A 556 -2.23 34.85 -75.15
C GLN A 556 -2.59 34.53 -76.61
N SER A 557 -1.67 34.75 -77.56
CA SER A 557 -1.92 34.53 -78.99
C SER A 557 -2.19 33.06 -79.35
N ILE A 558 -1.67 32.12 -78.56
CA ILE A 558 -1.87 30.68 -78.76
C ILE A 558 -2.91 30.08 -77.80
N GLY A 559 -3.62 30.92 -77.03
CA GLY A 559 -4.63 30.47 -76.07
C GLY A 559 -4.08 29.71 -74.86
N ALA A 560 -2.81 29.91 -74.51
CA ALA A 560 -2.22 29.32 -73.31
C ALA A 560 -2.64 30.08 -72.05
N THR A 561 -3.00 29.36 -70.99
CA THR A 561 -3.42 29.96 -69.70
C THR A 561 -2.21 30.41 -68.86
N TYR A 562 -1.08 29.75 -69.01
CA TYR A 562 0.15 30.02 -68.27
C TYR A 562 1.34 30.18 -69.21
N TYR A 563 2.29 31.01 -68.79
CA TYR A 563 3.58 31.17 -69.44
C TYR A 563 4.71 31.17 -68.43
N GLY A 564 5.93 30.85 -68.86
CA GLY A 564 7.08 30.71 -68.00
C GLY A 564 8.31 31.39 -68.60
N LEU A 565 9.02 32.16 -67.78
CA LEU A 565 10.34 32.68 -68.12
C LEU A 565 11.41 31.75 -67.51
N GLN A 566 12.33 31.25 -68.32
CA GLN A 566 13.41 30.36 -67.88
C GLN A 566 14.76 30.79 -68.44
N ASN A 567 15.81 30.59 -67.65
CA ASN A 567 17.22 30.73 -67.98
C ASN A 567 17.59 32.10 -68.60
N SER A 568 17.22 33.20 -67.93
CA SER A 568 17.71 34.54 -68.30
C SER A 568 19.20 34.67 -67.99
N THR A 569 20.03 34.74 -69.03
CA THR A 569 21.49 34.89 -68.93
C THR A 569 21.94 36.34 -68.98
N SER A 570 21.16 37.20 -69.65
CA SER A 570 21.42 38.64 -69.79
C SER A 570 20.87 39.48 -68.64
N GLY A 571 20.04 38.89 -67.78
CA GLY A 571 19.27 39.62 -66.78
C GLY A 571 18.14 40.48 -67.37
N GLN A 572 17.87 40.37 -68.67
CA GLN A 572 16.85 41.17 -69.39
C GLN A 572 15.86 40.31 -70.18
N ASN A 573 16.33 39.25 -70.84
CA ASN A 573 15.52 38.37 -71.70
C ASN A 573 15.69 36.92 -71.26
N ALA A 574 14.60 36.15 -71.35
CA ALA A 574 14.56 34.74 -70.99
C ALA A 574 14.04 33.89 -72.16
N GLN A 575 14.08 32.58 -71.96
CA GLN A 575 13.32 31.62 -72.77
C GLN A 575 11.84 31.72 -72.40
N CYS A 576 10.96 31.56 -73.39
CA CYS A 576 9.52 31.56 -73.18
C CYS A 576 8.96 30.14 -73.24
N PHE A 577 8.16 29.80 -72.24
CA PHE A 577 7.46 28.53 -72.12
C PHE A 577 5.97 28.77 -71.94
N THR A 578 5.11 27.87 -72.41
CA THR A 578 3.65 28.02 -72.36
C THR A 578 2.98 26.71 -71.96
N ASN A 579 1.87 26.78 -71.22
CA ASN A 579 1.03 25.62 -70.90
C ASN A 579 -0.36 26.10 -70.48
N SER A 580 -1.39 25.27 -70.61
CA SER A 580 -2.73 25.56 -70.06
C SER A 580 -3.09 24.68 -68.86
N ASN A 581 -2.24 23.69 -68.52
CA ASN A 581 -2.46 22.79 -67.38
C ASN A 581 -1.53 23.17 -66.21
N LEU A 582 -2.10 23.75 -65.15
CA LEU A 582 -1.35 24.15 -63.97
C LEU A 582 -0.67 22.97 -63.27
N SER A 583 -1.34 21.82 -63.16
CA SER A 583 -0.77 20.62 -62.52
C SER A 583 0.46 20.13 -63.25
N GLN A 584 0.46 20.17 -64.59
CA GLN A 584 1.62 19.83 -65.40
C GLN A 584 2.75 20.86 -65.24
N THR A 585 2.42 22.15 -65.17
CA THR A 585 3.38 23.23 -64.90
C THR A 585 4.07 23.07 -63.55
N LYS A 586 3.37 22.56 -62.53
CA LYS A 586 3.89 22.33 -61.17
C LYS A 586 4.49 20.94 -60.93
N GLN A 587 4.47 20.05 -61.92
CA GLN A 587 4.67 18.60 -61.72
C GLN A 587 6.02 18.19 -61.13
N TYR A 588 7.06 19.04 -61.26
CA TYR A 588 8.40 18.75 -60.73
C TYR A 588 8.71 19.48 -59.41
N GLY A 589 7.71 20.12 -58.80
CA GLY A 589 7.84 20.80 -57.52
C GLY A 589 8.37 22.22 -57.61
N VAL A 590 8.51 22.86 -56.44
CA VAL A 590 8.98 24.24 -56.29
C VAL A 590 10.49 24.32 -56.56
N ALA A 591 10.92 25.37 -57.26
CA ALA A 591 12.34 25.68 -57.47
C ALA A 591 12.74 26.93 -56.68
N SER A 592 14.02 27.00 -56.28
CA SER A 592 14.56 28.10 -55.46
C SER A 592 15.44 29.09 -56.23
N ASN A 593 15.67 28.85 -57.53
CA ASN A 593 16.62 29.59 -58.36
C ASN A 593 15.95 30.56 -59.34
N CYS A 594 14.70 30.98 -59.11
CA CYS A 594 14.17 32.13 -59.85
C CYS A 594 14.76 33.42 -59.31
N THR A 595 15.08 34.36 -60.19
CA THR A 595 15.66 35.67 -59.85
C THR A 595 14.96 36.79 -60.60
N LYS A 596 14.94 38.00 -60.04
CA LYS A 596 14.42 39.16 -60.75
C LYS A 596 15.32 39.55 -61.92
N ILE A 597 14.70 39.89 -63.05
CA ILE A 597 15.33 40.51 -64.21
C ILE A 597 15.07 42.02 -64.21
N SER A 598 15.72 42.76 -65.10
CA SER A 598 15.79 44.23 -65.12
C SER A 598 14.43 44.94 -65.21
N ASP A 599 13.40 44.29 -65.75
CA ASP A 599 12.03 44.82 -65.80
C ASP A 599 11.23 44.57 -64.51
N GLY A 600 11.86 43.99 -63.48
CA GLY A 600 11.26 43.66 -62.18
C GLY A 600 10.50 42.34 -62.14
N SER A 601 10.28 41.67 -63.28
CA SER A 601 9.72 40.32 -63.33
C SER A 601 10.77 39.28 -62.90
N TRP A 602 10.33 38.06 -62.64
CA TRP A 602 11.14 36.91 -62.27
C TRP A 602 11.39 36.04 -63.49
N SER A 603 12.61 35.51 -63.60
CA SER A 603 12.96 34.45 -64.52
C SER A 603 13.53 33.28 -63.73
N GLY A 604 13.16 32.06 -64.07
CA GLY A 604 13.79 30.87 -63.50
C GLY A 604 15.24 30.74 -63.96
N GLY A 605 16.09 30.14 -63.13
CA GLY A 605 17.43 29.71 -63.57
C GLY A 605 17.37 28.54 -64.56
N GLY A 606 18.52 27.92 -64.83
CA GLY A 606 18.54 26.68 -65.60
C GLY A 606 17.60 25.63 -65.00
N TRP A 607 16.75 25.04 -65.83
CA TRP A 607 15.76 24.03 -65.45
C TRP A 607 14.71 24.50 -64.43
N SER A 608 14.34 25.78 -64.45
CA SER A 608 13.23 26.30 -63.65
C SER A 608 12.44 27.33 -64.44
N ASN A 609 11.12 27.33 -64.25
CA ASN A 609 10.22 28.30 -64.84
C ASN A 609 9.74 29.26 -63.74
N ALA A 610 9.97 30.56 -63.94
CA ALA A 610 9.17 31.59 -63.27
C ALA A 610 7.84 31.66 -64.00
N VAL A 611 6.80 31.09 -63.40
CA VAL A 611 5.51 30.86 -64.05
C VAL A 611 4.59 32.05 -63.80
N TYR A 612 3.85 32.40 -64.83
CA TYR A 612 2.89 33.47 -64.88
C TYR A 612 1.58 33.01 -65.52
N SER A 613 0.49 33.71 -65.27
CA SER A 613 -0.83 33.52 -65.90
C SER A 613 -1.09 34.60 -66.94
N THR A 614 -1.74 34.23 -68.06
CA THR A 614 -2.06 35.16 -69.16
C THR A 614 -3.24 36.08 -68.87
N SER A 615 -4.06 35.73 -67.89
CA SER A 615 -5.05 36.58 -67.22
C SER A 615 -4.62 36.83 -65.77
N THR A 616 -5.20 37.83 -65.09
CA THR A 616 -4.99 38.07 -63.66
C THR A 616 -5.22 36.77 -62.87
N PRO A 617 -4.16 36.09 -62.37
CA PRO A 617 -4.36 34.84 -61.67
C PRO A 617 -4.96 35.11 -60.29
N THR A 618 -5.72 34.14 -59.81
CA THR A 618 -5.87 33.92 -58.37
C THR A 618 -4.49 33.62 -57.79
N VAL A 619 -3.79 34.66 -57.33
CA VAL A 619 -2.58 34.49 -56.52
C VAL A 619 -3.00 33.88 -55.21
N ASN A 620 -2.47 32.69 -54.92
CA ASN A 620 -2.81 31.96 -53.71
C ASN A 620 -1.86 32.35 -52.58
N TYR A 621 -2.42 32.43 -51.39
CA TYR A 621 -1.70 32.66 -50.15
C TYR A 621 -2.19 31.68 -49.10
N PHE A 622 -1.34 31.39 -48.13
CA PHE A 622 -1.75 30.68 -46.92
C PHE A 622 -1.19 31.38 -45.69
N LEU A 623 -1.99 31.38 -44.62
CA LEU A 623 -1.57 31.78 -43.29
C LEU A 623 -1.29 30.51 -42.48
N ILE A 624 -0.15 30.44 -41.80
CA ILE A 624 0.27 29.29 -41.00
C ILE A 624 0.73 29.73 -39.60
N LEU A 625 0.40 28.91 -38.60
CA LEU A 625 0.99 28.98 -37.27
C LEU A 625 2.08 27.90 -37.18
N GLN A 626 3.33 28.36 -37.18
CA GLN A 626 4.51 27.52 -37.22
C GLN A 626 4.92 27.10 -35.80
N ASP A 627 5.53 25.92 -35.67
CA ASP A 627 5.95 25.38 -34.37
C ASP A 627 7.12 26.17 -33.75
N ASP A 628 7.74 27.06 -34.53
CA ASP A 628 8.77 28.00 -34.07
C ASP A 628 8.21 29.20 -33.28
N GLY A 629 6.90 29.32 -33.12
CA GLY A 629 6.25 30.41 -32.37
C GLY A 629 5.74 31.56 -33.23
N ASN A 630 5.83 31.45 -34.56
CA ASN A 630 5.47 32.53 -35.46
C ASN A 630 4.14 32.31 -36.18
N MET A 631 3.44 33.41 -36.46
CA MET A 631 2.34 33.46 -37.42
C MET A 631 2.84 34.09 -38.71
N CYS A 632 2.77 33.34 -39.81
CA CYS A 632 3.31 33.74 -41.10
C CYS A 632 2.26 33.68 -42.21
N ILE A 633 2.34 34.62 -43.13
CA ILE A 633 1.61 34.59 -44.41
C ILE A 633 2.64 34.37 -45.51
N TYR A 634 2.45 33.33 -46.31
CA TYR A 634 3.31 32.98 -47.43
C TYR A 634 2.54 33.06 -48.75
N LEU A 635 3.28 33.35 -49.82
CA LEU A 635 2.83 33.13 -51.18
C LEU A 635 2.78 31.62 -51.43
N GLY A 636 1.70 31.12 -52.03
CA GLY A 636 1.52 29.69 -52.24
C GLY A 636 0.11 29.19 -51.97
N SER A 637 -0.21 28.01 -52.50
CA SER A 637 -1.51 27.36 -52.24
C SER A 637 -1.56 26.59 -50.91
N SER A 638 -0.41 26.21 -50.37
CA SER A 638 -0.28 25.45 -49.12
C SER A 638 1.19 25.47 -48.66
N PRO A 639 1.51 24.95 -47.46
CA PRO A 639 2.91 24.79 -47.03
C PRO A 639 3.79 23.99 -48.00
N ASN A 640 3.23 23.06 -48.78
CA ASN A 640 3.96 22.28 -49.80
C ASN A 640 4.25 23.09 -51.08
N ASP A 641 3.58 24.22 -51.27
CA ASP A 641 3.73 25.16 -52.38
C ASP A 641 4.18 26.53 -51.85
N ASN A 642 5.07 26.54 -50.85
CA ASN A 642 5.56 27.78 -50.26
C ASN A 642 6.54 28.49 -51.22
N GLN A 643 6.11 29.65 -51.73
CA GLN A 643 6.81 30.48 -52.72
C GLN A 643 7.49 31.72 -52.11
N GLY A 644 7.50 31.83 -50.78
CA GLY A 644 8.18 32.92 -50.06
C GLY A 644 7.29 33.70 -49.10
N LEU A 645 7.92 34.31 -48.10
CA LEU A 645 7.27 35.05 -47.01
C LEU A 645 6.69 36.38 -47.51
N ILE A 646 5.45 36.68 -47.11
CA ILE A 646 4.78 37.97 -47.36
C ILE A 646 4.75 38.82 -46.09
N TRP A 647 4.34 38.23 -44.97
CA TRP A 647 4.23 38.91 -43.68
C TRP A 647 4.40 37.93 -42.51
N GLN A 648 4.86 38.42 -41.37
CA GLN A 648 4.98 37.64 -40.13
C GLN A 648 4.70 38.48 -38.88
N SER A 649 4.27 37.83 -37.79
CA SER A 649 4.03 38.45 -36.49
C SER A 649 5.30 38.77 -35.69
N VAL A 650 6.46 38.19 -36.05
CA VAL A 650 7.74 38.35 -35.34
C VAL A 650 7.64 37.86 -33.89
N THR A 651 6.95 36.73 -33.71
CA THR A 651 6.74 36.08 -32.41
C THR A 651 7.57 34.80 -32.24
N ASN A 652 8.50 34.53 -33.17
CA ASN A 652 9.39 33.37 -33.10
C ASN A 652 10.07 33.28 -31.72
N GLY A 653 10.03 32.10 -31.10
CA GLY A 653 10.64 31.81 -29.81
C GLY A 653 9.92 32.40 -28.59
N LYS A 654 8.77 33.08 -28.77
CA LYS A 654 7.97 33.65 -27.65
C LYS A 654 6.84 32.74 -27.18
N GLN A 655 6.58 31.65 -27.88
CA GLN A 655 5.64 30.61 -27.46
C GLN A 655 6.10 29.97 -26.16
N GLN A 656 5.15 29.65 -25.30
CA GLN A 656 5.36 28.99 -24.01
C GLN A 656 4.84 27.55 -24.10
N LYS A 657 3.69 27.26 -23.48
CA LYS A 657 3.02 25.97 -23.57
C LYS A 657 1.74 26.08 -24.39
N GLY A 658 1.35 24.99 -25.03
CA GLY A 658 0.13 24.88 -25.79
C GLY A 658 -1.10 24.53 -25.00
N ASN A 659 -2.25 24.92 -25.54
CA ASN A 659 -3.54 24.52 -25.03
C ASN A 659 -4.00 23.21 -25.71
N PRO A 660 -4.05 22.08 -24.99
CA PRO A 660 -4.43 20.78 -25.58
C PRO A 660 -5.91 20.72 -26.01
N LEU A 661 -6.73 21.70 -25.60
CA LEU A 661 -8.11 21.86 -26.08
C LEU A 661 -8.19 22.63 -27.40
N MET A 662 -7.13 23.33 -27.80
CA MET A 662 -7.10 24.20 -28.98
C MET A 662 -5.99 23.78 -29.96
N VAL A 663 -5.81 22.48 -30.18
CA VAL A 663 -4.84 21.93 -31.13
C VAL A 663 -5.35 21.99 -32.57
N ALA A 664 -4.44 21.88 -33.54
CA ALA A 664 -4.76 22.01 -34.97
C ALA A 664 -5.89 21.08 -35.43
N SER A 665 -5.93 19.83 -34.93
CA SER A 665 -6.96 18.85 -35.29
C SER A 665 -8.38 19.20 -34.82
N LYS A 666 -8.51 20.13 -33.86
CA LYS A 666 -9.79 20.59 -33.28
C LYS A 666 -10.30 21.89 -33.89
N ASN A 667 -9.49 22.58 -34.69
CA ASN A 667 -9.93 23.79 -35.37
C ASN A 667 -10.71 23.47 -36.65
N LYS A 668 -11.35 24.48 -37.24
CA LYS A 668 -12.23 24.37 -38.43
C LYS A 668 -11.53 23.77 -39.66
N PHE A 669 -10.21 23.96 -39.78
CA PHE A 669 -9.42 23.49 -40.92
C PHE A 669 -8.76 22.14 -40.66
N LYS A 670 -8.77 21.64 -39.41
CA LYS A 670 -8.12 20.40 -38.95
C LYS A 670 -6.62 20.36 -39.26
N GLN A 671 -5.99 21.53 -39.34
CA GLN A 671 -4.59 21.71 -39.70
C GLN A 671 -4.08 23.05 -39.15
N ASN A 672 -2.77 23.29 -39.19
CA ASN A 672 -2.14 24.49 -38.61
C ASN A 672 -2.04 25.70 -39.56
N TRP A 673 -2.72 25.64 -40.71
CA TRP A 673 -2.76 26.71 -41.70
C TRP A 673 -4.14 26.88 -42.33
N MET A 674 -4.43 28.05 -42.88
CA MET A 674 -5.68 28.35 -43.59
C MET A 674 -5.40 28.94 -44.98
N PRO A 675 -6.14 28.51 -46.03
CA PRO A 675 -5.99 29.05 -47.38
C PRO A 675 -6.63 30.43 -47.51
N SER A 676 -6.20 31.19 -48.51
CA SER A 676 -6.86 32.45 -48.89
C SER A 676 -8.36 32.26 -49.20
N GLY A 677 -9.19 33.22 -48.80
CA GLY A 677 -10.65 33.16 -48.81
C GLY A 677 -11.28 32.62 -47.52
N SER A 678 -10.46 32.23 -46.54
CA SER A 678 -10.95 31.68 -45.27
C SER A 678 -11.41 32.74 -44.29
N VAL A 679 -12.46 32.43 -43.52
CA VAL A 679 -13.04 33.31 -42.50
C VAL A 679 -13.05 32.62 -41.14
N LEU A 680 -12.63 33.35 -40.11
CA LEU A 680 -12.83 33.04 -38.69
C LEU A 680 -13.92 33.95 -38.13
N ASN A 681 -15.03 33.36 -37.71
CA ASN A 681 -16.08 34.01 -36.93
C ASN A 681 -15.67 34.10 -35.45
N PRO A 682 -16.32 34.97 -34.65
CA PRO A 682 -16.11 34.99 -33.21
C PRO A 682 -16.18 33.60 -32.56
N GLY A 683 -15.14 33.25 -31.79
CA GLY A 683 -14.94 31.94 -31.16
C GLY A 683 -14.24 30.90 -32.05
N GLU A 684 -14.17 31.10 -33.36
CA GLU A 684 -13.38 30.26 -34.25
C GLU A 684 -11.90 30.62 -34.17
N PHE A 685 -11.03 29.61 -34.30
CA PHE A 685 -9.59 29.76 -34.18
C PHE A 685 -8.82 28.98 -35.25
N LEU A 686 -7.57 29.36 -35.44
CA LEU A 686 -6.50 28.58 -36.05
C LEU A 686 -5.45 28.32 -34.96
N SER A 687 -4.76 27.19 -34.99
CA SER A 687 -3.75 26.85 -33.98
C SER A 687 -2.54 26.13 -34.57
N SER A 688 -1.38 26.21 -33.91
CA SER A 688 -0.24 25.36 -34.24
C SER A 688 -0.54 23.89 -33.95
N THR A 689 0.34 22.98 -34.39
CA THR A 689 0.10 21.53 -34.34
C THR A 689 -0.33 21.05 -32.94
N GLN A 690 0.35 21.51 -31.89
CA GLN A 690 0.10 21.17 -30.49
C GLN A 690 -0.62 22.28 -29.70
N GLY A 691 -1.12 23.33 -30.36
CA GLY A 691 -1.82 24.43 -29.72
C GLY A 691 -0.92 25.40 -28.94
N ASP A 692 0.40 25.34 -29.14
CA ASP A 692 1.39 26.29 -28.59
C ASP A 692 1.11 27.73 -29.02
N LEU A 693 0.50 27.88 -30.20
CA LEU A 693 -0.06 29.14 -30.68
C LEU A 693 -1.53 28.94 -31.02
N VAL A 694 -2.35 29.93 -30.66
CA VAL A 694 -3.77 29.97 -31.02
C VAL A 694 -4.11 31.37 -31.52
N LEU A 695 -4.45 31.48 -32.80
CA LEU A 695 -5.03 32.68 -33.39
C LEU A 695 -6.56 32.57 -33.31
N ILE A 696 -7.20 33.39 -32.50
CA ILE A 696 -8.65 33.34 -32.29
C ILE A 696 -9.30 34.68 -32.63
N MET A 697 -10.41 34.62 -33.36
CA MET A 697 -11.31 35.77 -33.51
C MET A 697 -12.18 35.86 -32.26
N GLN A 698 -12.05 36.93 -31.49
CA GLN A 698 -12.78 37.13 -30.25
C GLN A 698 -14.09 37.88 -30.50
N SER A 699 -15.07 37.69 -29.62
CA SER A 699 -16.37 38.35 -29.74
C SER A 699 -16.33 39.86 -29.46
N ASP A 700 -15.27 40.33 -28.80
CA ASP A 700 -15.02 41.76 -28.57
C ASP A 700 -14.57 42.51 -29.83
N GLY A 701 -14.34 41.80 -30.94
CA GLY A 701 -13.91 42.37 -32.20
C GLY A 701 -12.44 42.24 -32.53
N ASN A 702 -11.64 41.71 -31.59
CA ASN A 702 -10.21 41.56 -31.75
C ASN A 702 -9.87 40.21 -32.37
N ILE A 703 -8.81 40.15 -33.20
CA ILE A 703 -8.15 38.88 -33.51
C ILE A 703 -6.82 38.85 -32.76
N VAL A 704 -6.60 37.78 -32.00
CA VAL A 704 -5.47 37.69 -31.07
C VAL A 704 -4.73 36.37 -31.25
N LEU A 705 -3.41 36.45 -31.28
CA LEU A 705 -2.49 35.32 -31.21
C LEU A 705 -2.08 35.10 -29.75
N TYR A 706 -2.43 33.94 -29.20
CA TYR A 706 -2.15 33.56 -27.82
C TYR A 706 -1.13 32.43 -27.73
N THR A 707 -0.41 32.41 -26.61
CA THR A 707 0.25 31.24 -26.02
C THR A 707 -0.27 31.04 -24.59
N TYR A 708 0.02 29.89 -23.98
CA TYR A 708 -0.49 29.56 -22.64
C TYR A 708 0.61 29.21 -21.65
N GLN A 709 0.29 29.34 -20.37
CA GLN A 709 1.01 28.70 -19.27
C GLN A 709 0.19 27.56 -18.72
N THR A 710 0.89 26.53 -18.27
CA THR A 710 0.28 25.35 -17.67
C THR A 710 0.86 25.12 -16.27
N GLU A 711 0.01 24.70 -15.35
CA GLU A 711 0.40 24.24 -14.02
C GLU A 711 -0.09 22.82 -13.79
N ILE A 712 0.52 22.12 -12.82
CA ILE A 712 0.10 20.77 -12.44
C ILE A 712 -1.33 20.82 -11.91
N ASN A 713 -2.22 19.99 -12.47
CA ASN A 713 -3.63 19.95 -12.11
C ASN A 713 -3.90 19.19 -10.79
N CYS A 714 -2.93 19.18 -9.87
CA CYS A 714 -3.07 18.67 -8.53
C CYS A 714 -2.56 19.71 -7.55
N GLN A 715 -3.22 19.79 -6.41
CA GLN A 715 -3.07 20.89 -5.47
C GLN A 715 -3.07 20.38 -4.04
N LYS A 716 -2.39 21.12 -3.16
CA LYS A 716 -2.39 20.84 -1.74
C LYS A 716 -3.75 21.25 -1.14
N MET A 717 -4.42 20.33 -0.46
CA MET A 717 -5.70 20.53 0.22
C MET A 717 -5.50 21.06 1.65
N ALA A 718 -6.57 21.43 2.33
CA ALA A 718 -6.52 21.96 3.70
C ALA A 718 -5.94 20.97 4.73
N ASP A 719 -6.09 19.66 4.49
CA ASP A 719 -5.49 18.58 5.31
C ASP A 719 -3.98 18.38 5.06
N GLY A 720 -3.39 19.12 4.11
CA GLY A 720 -1.99 19.05 3.73
C GLY A 720 -1.65 17.97 2.69
N ASN A 721 -2.59 17.11 2.33
CA ASN A 721 -2.43 16.11 1.27
C ASN A 721 -2.63 16.73 -0.13
N ILE A 722 -2.30 15.99 -1.18
CA ILE A 722 -2.41 16.45 -2.57
C ILE A 722 -3.63 15.77 -3.20
N GLY A 723 -4.54 16.58 -3.71
CA GLY A 723 -5.71 16.13 -4.45
C GLY A 723 -5.65 16.58 -5.91
N GLY A 724 -6.14 15.75 -6.83
CA GLY A 724 -6.26 16.12 -8.23
C GLY A 724 -7.50 16.97 -8.52
N GLY A 725 -7.38 17.89 -9.47
CA GLY A 725 -8.50 18.58 -10.09
C GLY A 725 -9.32 17.66 -10.99
N LEU A 726 -10.22 18.22 -11.79
CA LEU A 726 -11.03 17.45 -12.74
C LEU A 726 -10.12 16.74 -13.76
N ASN A 727 -10.34 15.44 -13.99
CA ASN A 727 -9.52 14.57 -14.85
C ASN A 727 -8.03 14.49 -14.43
N ALA A 728 -7.71 14.71 -13.15
CA ALA A 728 -6.38 14.52 -12.60
C ALA A 728 -6.42 13.58 -11.41
N ASN A 729 -5.58 12.53 -11.45
CA ASN A 729 -5.40 11.59 -10.36
C ASN A 729 -4.14 11.98 -9.57
N SER A 730 -4.30 12.41 -8.32
CA SER A 730 -3.18 12.53 -7.39
C SER A 730 -2.79 11.14 -6.89
N LEU A 731 -1.82 10.50 -7.55
CA LEU A 731 -1.53 9.08 -7.37
C LEU A 731 -0.64 8.83 -6.15
N TYR A 732 -1.07 7.88 -5.31
CA TYR A 732 -0.37 7.37 -4.14
C TYR A 732 -0.14 5.87 -4.26
N GLU A 733 0.95 5.40 -3.65
CA GLU A 733 1.34 3.99 -3.57
C GLU A 733 1.41 3.54 -2.11
N LEU A 734 0.67 2.49 -1.79
CA LEU A 734 0.74 1.80 -0.50
C LEU A 734 2.00 0.94 -0.42
N SER A 735 2.62 0.81 0.75
CA SER A 735 3.80 -0.03 0.97
C SER A 735 3.53 -1.52 0.75
N SER A 736 2.32 -1.97 1.07
CA SER A 736 1.84 -3.35 0.89
C SER A 736 0.41 -3.38 0.35
N VAL A 737 -0.04 -4.56 -0.10
CA VAL A 737 -1.41 -4.80 -0.57
C VAL A 737 -2.07 -5.80 0.35
N GLY A 738 -3.21 -5.43 0.92
CA GLY A 738 -4.00 -6.31 1.78
C GLY A 738 -4.64 -7.45 1.00
N ILE A 739 -4.93 -8.55 1.69
CA ILE A 739 -5.56 -9.75 1.13
C ILE A 739 -6.82 -10.03 1.95
N PRO A 740 -7.96 -9.37 1.63
CA PRO A 740 -9.18 -9.46 2.43
C PRO A 740 -9.64 -10.89 2.70
N GLY A 741 -9.42 -11.82 1.75
CA GLY A 741 -9.76 -13.24 1.92
C GLY A 741 -8.97 -14.00 3.00
N ASN A 742 -7.97 -13.37 3.62
CA ASN A 742 -7.27 -13.93 4.78
C ASN A 742 -7.84 -13.45 6.12
N MET A 743 -8.76 -12.48 6.13
CA MET A 743 -9.39 -12.01 7.37
C MET A 743 -10.07 -13.14 8.12
N GLU A 744 -10.06 -13.02 9.46
CA GLU A 744 -10.61 -13.99 10.41
C GLU A 744 -10.02 -15.41 10.39
N LYS A 745 -8.94 -15.64 9.63
CA LYS A 745 -8.25 -16.93 9.67
C LYS A 745 -7.51 -17.10 10.99
N LEU A 746 -7.62 -18.31 11.56
CA LEU A 746 -6.91 -18.75 12.74
C LEU A 746 -5.98 -19.90 12.33
N SER A 747 -4.70 -19.81 12.68
CA SER A 747 -3.70 -20.82 12.28
C SER A 747 -2.61 -20.95 13.33
N TYR A 748 -1.83 -22.01 13.26
CA TYR A 748 -0.68 -22.25 14.13
C TYR A 748 0.61 -22.10 13.33
N ILE A 749 1.60 -21.43 13.91
CA ILE A 749 2.93 -21.30 13.31
C ILE A 749 3.87 -22.26 14.03
N ASP A 750 4.48 -23.21 13.32
CA ASP A 750 5.44 -24.12 13.93
C ASP A 750 6.80 -23.45 14.20
N GLN A 751 7.70 -24.15 14.87
CA GLN A 751 9.04 -23.67 15.22
C GLN A 751 9.94 -23.28 14.03
N ASP A 752 9.62 -23.76 12.82
CA ASP A 752 10.33 -23.48 11.56
C ASP A 752 9.53 -22.46 10.71
N SER A 753 8.63 -21.70 11.34
CA SER A 753 7.82 -20.65 10.71
C SER A 753 6.88 -21.18 9.61
N LYS A 754 6.44 -22.44 9.68
CA LYS A 754 5.43 -23.00 8.77
C LYS A 754 4.03 -22.85 9.35
N LEU A 755 3.09 -22.46 8.50
CA LEU A 755 1.69 -22.22 8.87
C LEU A 755 0.85 -23.48 8.68
N TYR A 756 0.15 -23.88 9.74
CA TYR A 756 -0.83 -24.95 9.76
C TYR A 756 -2.22 -24.37 10.02
N THR A 757 -3.19 -24.77 9.19
CA THR A 757 -4.59 -24.36 9.37
C THR A 757 -5.28 -25.23 10.40
N TYR A 758 -6.32 -24.72 11.05
CA TYR A 758 -7.23 -25.53 11.86
C TYR A 758 -8.40 -26.05 11.01
N PRO A 759 -8.97 -27.23 11.32
CA PRO A 759 -10.29 -27.59 10.86
C PRO A 759 -11.35 -26.62 11.42
N ASP A 760 -12.36 -26.26 10.63
CA ASP A 760 -13.42 -25.32 11.07
C ASP A 760 -14.14 -25.79 12.34
N SER A 761 -14.27 -27.11 12.54
CA SER A 761 -14.85 -27.71 13.74
C SER A 761 -14.10 -27.38 15.04
N ASN A 762 -12.82 -27.00 14.94
CA ASN A 762 -11.99 -26.64 16.09
C ASN A 762 -12.03 -25.15 16.40
N ILE A 763 -12.71 -24.34 15.58
CA ILE A 763 -12.73 -22.88 15.71
C ILE A 763 -14.06 -22.46 16.32
N GLN A 764 -14.02 -21.74 17.43
CA GLN A 764 -15.19 -21.20 18.11
C GLN A 764 -15.04 -19.70 18.37
N LEU A 765 -16.14 -19.00 18.60
CA LEU A 765 -16.10 -17.60 19.02
C LEU A 765 -15.58 -17.50 20.47
N GLY A 766 -14.56 -16.69 20.67
CA GLY A 766 -13.96 -16.44 21.99
C GLY A 766 -14.74 -15.41 22.79
N THR A 767 -14.06 -14.82 23.78
CA THR A 767 -14.59 -13.74 24.63
C THR A 767 -13.82 -12.43 24.49
N THR A 768 -12.80 -12.39 23.60
CA THR A 768 -11.99 -11.21 23.32
C THR A 768 -12.42 -10.54 22.02
N TYR A 769 -12.13 -9.25 21.88
CA TYR A 769 -12.61 -8.43 20.77
C TYR A 769 -11.49 -7.61 20.14
N THR A 770 -11.53 -7.43 18.83
CA THR A 770 -10.71 -6.48 18.07
C THR A 770 -11.51 -5.22 17.83
N LYS A 771 -11.03 -4.09 18.37
CA LYS A 771 -11.66 -2.77 18.22
C LYS A 771 -11.18 -2.08 16.94
N ILE A 772 -12.11 -1.50 16.19
CA ILE A 772 -11.86 -0.59 15.07
C ILE A 772 -12.60 0.72 15.37
N SER A 773 -11.84 1.78 15.65
CA SER A 773 -12.41 3.05 16.10
C SER A 773 -12.89 3.93 14.96
N GLY A 774 -14.01 4.65 15.15
CA GLY A 774 -14.52 5.64 14.18
C GLY A 774 -15.23 5.06 12.95
N TYR A 775 -15.70 3.81 13.05
CA TYR A 775 -16.40 3.11 11.98
C TYR A 775 -17.68 2.47 12.51
N ASP A 776 -18.66 2.34 11.60
CA ASP A 776 -19.80 1.45 11.75
C ASP A 776 -19.76 0.38 10.65
N THR A 777 -20.47 -0.71 10.89
CA THR A 777 -20.79 -1.73 9.91
C THR A 777 -22.30 -1.85 9.84
N SER A 778 -22.92 -1.04 8.97
CA SER A 778 -24.38 -0.91 8.87
C SER A 778 -25.06 -2.25 8.58
N GLY A 779 -26.22 -2.50 9.20
CA GLY A 779 -26.98 -3.75 9.03
C GLY A 779 -26.50 -4.89 9.93
N ASN A 780 -26.97 -6.12 9.66
CA ASN A 780 -26.59 -7.36 10.35
C ASN A 780 -26.82 -7.36 11.87
N ASN A 781 -27.64 -6.45 12.38
CA ASN A 781 -28.04 -6.41 13.79
C ASN A 781 -28.81 -7.68 14.16
N ILE A 782 -28.51 -8.22 15.34
CA ILE A 782 -29.28 -9.32 15.90
C ILE A 782 -30.63 -8.76 16.35
N SER A 783 -31.72 -9.33 15.83
CA SER A 783 -33.09 -8.86 16.10
C SER A 783 -33.36 -8.82 17.61
N GLY A 784 -33.81 -7.65 18.10
CA GLY A 784 -34.15 -7.43 19.51
C GLY A 784 -32.97 -7.35 20.49
N ALA A 785 -31.72 -7.43 20.03
CA ALA A 785 -30.54 -7.45 20.91
C ALA A 785 -29.96 -6.05 21.20
N SER A 786 -30.44 -4.99 20.54
CA SER A 786 -29.95 -3.62 20.77
C SER A 786 -30.46 -3.04 22.08
N PHE A 787 -29.61 -2.30 22.80
CA PHE A 787 -29.97 -1.68 24.08
C PHE A 787 -29.17 -0.39 24.33
N GLY A 788 -29.76 0.55 25.06
CA GLY A 788 -29.13 1.82 25.45
C GLY A 788 -28.47 1.77 26.84
N ASN A 789 -27.89 2.89 27.29
CA ASN A 789 -27.07 2.99 28.51
C ASN A 789 -25.97 1.93 28.58
N ALA A 790 -25.46 1.55 27.41
CA ALA A 790 -24.45 0.52 27.25
C ALA A 790 -23.04 1.09 27.44
N THR A 791 -22.12 0.21 27.79
CA THR A 791 -20.67 0.41 27.70
C THR A 791 -20.12 -0.67 26.77
N ALA A 792 -18.87 -0.52 26.31
CA ALA A 792 -18.21 -1.58 25.55
C ALA A 792 -18.21 -2.92 26.30
N ASP A 793 -18.09 -2.92 27.63
CA ASP A 793 -18.08 -4.15 28.44
C ASP A 793 -19.46 -4.80 28.55
N THR A 794 -20.53 -4.00 28.67
CA THR A 794 -21.89 -4.56 28.68
C THR A 794 -22.28 -5.08 27.29
N CYS A 795 -21.81 -4.44 26.22
CA CYS A 795 -21.90 -4.98 24.86
C CYS A 795 -21.19 -6.31 24.69
N GLN A 796 -19.94 -6.43 25.16
CA GLN A 796 -19.18 -7.68 25.11
C GLN A 796 -19.91 -8.79 25.88
N THR A 797 -20.46 -8.48 27.04
CA THR A 797 -21.23 -9.44 27.84
C THR A 797 -22.48 -9.93 27.10
N ALA A 798 -23.26 -9.00 26.53
CA ALA A 798 -24.44 -9.34 25.75
C ALA A 798 -24.10 -10.20 24.52
N CYS A 799 -23.02 -9.85 23.82
CA CYS A 799 -22.55 -10.59 22.66
C CYS A 799 -21.99 -11.98 23.05
N ASN A 800 -21.25 -12.08 24.15
CA ASN A 800 -20.71 -13.35 24.65
C ASN A 800 -21.81 -14.36 24.99
N ASN A 801 -22.95 -13.88 25.50
CA ASN A 801 -24.12 -14.69 25.83
C ASN A 801 -24.96 -15.11 24.60
N ASN A 802 -24.61 -14.64 23.40
CA ASN A 802 -25.29 -14.99 22.16
C ASN A 802 -24.32 -15.69 21.19
N GLN A 803 -24.57 -16.97 20.91
CA GLN A 803 -23.71 -17.78 20.02
C GLN A 803 -23.68 -17.28 18.58
N SER A 804 -24.71 -16.56 18.13
CA SER A 804 -24.76 -15.96 16.78
C SER A 804 -24.04 -14.62 16.68
N CYS A 805 -23.57 -14.06 17.81
CA CYS A 805 -22.97 -12.75 17.85
C CYS A 805 -21.49 -12.78 17.46
N GLY A 806 -21.22 -12.31 16.23
CA GLY A 806 -19.86 -12.14 15.69
C GLY A 806 -19.18 -10.87 16.16
N GLY A 807 -19.89 -9.98 16.85
CA GLY A 807 -19.37 -8.72 17.36
C GLY A 807 -20.46 -7.67 17.56
N PHE A 808 -20.09 -6.40 17.68
CA PHE A 808 -21.04 -5.31 17.84
C PHE A 808 -20.52 -3.98 17.31
N THR A 809 -21.42 -3.08 16.96
CA THR A 809 -21.11 -1.64 16.86
C THR A 809 -21.51 -0.99 18.18
N PHE A 810 -20.63 -0.15 18.74
CA PHE A 810 -20.93 0.69 19.88
C PHE A 810 -21.00 2.16 19.46
N ASP A 811 -22.15 2.79 19.65
CA ASP A 811 -22.33 4.23 19.51
C ASP A 811 -21.86 4.90 20.82
N ASN A 812 -20.67 5.46 20.79
CA ASN A 812 -20.06 6.15 21.93
C ASN A 812 -20.78 7.48 22.24
N THR A 813 -21.49 8.07 21.28
CA THR A 813 -22.20 9.34 21.46
C THR A 813 -23.48 9.16 22.26
N ASN A 814 -24.24 8.11 21.96
CA ASN A 814 -25.53 7.86 22.60
C ASN A 814 -25.50 6.71 23.63
N GLY A 815 -24.36 6.02 23.77
CA GLY A 815 -24.22 4.86 24.65
C GLY A 815 -25.13 3.70 24.24
N ILE A 816 -25.24 3.44 22.93
CA ILE A 816 -26.12 2.39 22.39
C ILE A 816 -25.28 1.23 21.86
N CYS A 817 -25.67 0.02 22.24
CA CYS A 817 -25.09 -1.22 21.75
C CYS A 817 -25.90 -1.79 20.58
N TYR A 818 -25.20 -2.16 19.51
CA TYR A 818 -25.77 -2.93 18.41
C TYR A 818 -25.02 -4.25 18.24
N PRO A 819 -25.42 -5.32 18.96
CA PRO A 819 -24.91 -6.66 18.71
C PRO A 819 -25.23 -7.12 17.28
N LYS A 820 -24.26 -7.71 16.61
CA LYS A 820 -24.35 -8.10 15.19
C LYS A 820 -23.95 -9.54 14.97
N THR A 821 -24.53 -10.12 13.92
CA THR A 821 -24.21 -11.48 13.47
C THR A 821 -22.79 -11.56 12.89
N THR A 822 -22.32 -12.77 12.58
CA THR A 822 -21.02 -13.01 11.90
C THR A 822 -20.93 -12.40 10.49
N GLU A 823 -22.04 -11.91 9.94
CA GLU A 823 -22.06 -11.21 8.64
C GLU A 823 -21.57 -9.75 8.74
N MET A 824 -21.27 -9.23 9.94
CA MET A 824 -20.65 -7.91 10.09
C MET A 824 -19.23 -7.86 9.49
N TYR A 825 -18.63 -6.66 9.42
CA TYR A 825 -17.23 -6.52 9.00
C TYR A 825 -16.33 -7.54 9.73
N PRO A 826 -15.46 -8.28 8.99
CA PRO A 826 -15.02 -8.05 7.61
C PRO A 826 -15.87 -8.70 6.50
N ASN A 827 -16.96 -9.42 6.83
CA ASN A 827 -17.84 -10.04 5.82
C ASN A 827 -18.79 -9.03 5.16
N SER A 828 -18.93 -7.83 5.74
CA SER A 828 -19.57 -6.67 5.14
C SER A 828 -18.62 -5.47 5.10
N ALA A 829 -18.90 -4.50 4.23
CA ALA A 829 -18.15 -3.24 4.20
C ALA A 829 -18.38 -2.44 5.49
N ARG A 830 -17.30 -1.86 6.03
CA ARG A 830 -17.38 -0.83 7.08
C ARG A 830 -17.52 0.56 6.46
N GLN A 831 -18.08 1.49 7.22
CA GLN A 831 -18.32 2.88 6.82
C GLN A 831 -17.76 3.82 7.90
N PRO A 832 -17.03 4.88 7.53
CA PRO A 832 -16.59 5.88 8.50
C PRO A 832 -17.79 6.51 9.22
N LEU A 833 -17.80 6.46 10.54
CA LEU A 833 -18.81 7.10 11.38
C LEU A 833 -18.17 7.59 12.67
N SER A 834 -17.94 8.91 12.76
CA SER A 834 -17.39 9.52 13.97
C SER A 834 -18.31 9.27 15.16
N GLY A 835 -17.72 8.90 16.30
CA GLY A 835 -18.47 8.55 17.51
C GLY A 835 -18.94 7.09 17.57
N SER A 836 -18.66 6.27 16.56
CA SER A 836 -19.00 4.84 16.55
C SER A 836 -17.75 3.97 16.41
N ASP A 837 -17.75 2.81 17.07
CA ASP A 837 -16.64 1.84 17.01
C ASP A 837 -17.17 0.43 16.73
N ILE A 838 -16.46 -0.33 15.90
CA ILE A 838 -16.73 -1.76 15.64
C ILE A 838 -15.89 -2.60 16.61
N TYR A 839 -16.49 -3.62 17.21
CA TYR A 839 -15.81 -4.63 18.01
C TYR A 839 -16.08 -6.00 17.40
N ILE A 840 -15.07 -6.57 16.75
CA ILE A 840 -15.14 -7.89 16.11
C ILE A 840 -14.78 -8.94 17.16
N ARG A 841 -15.61 -9.97 17.33
CA ARG A 841 -15.37 -11.04 18.29
C ARG A 841 -14.30 -11.98 17.74
N ASN A 842 -13.20 -12.13 18.47
CA ASN A 842 -12.08 -12.97 18.06
C ASN A 842 -12.45 -14.45 18.15
N LYS A 843 -11.77 -15.28 17.36
CA LYS A 843 -11.94 -16.74 17.36
C LYS A 843 -10.88 -17.42 18.23
N VAL A 844 -11.23 -18.56 18.82
CA VAL A 844 -10.36 -19.39 19.66
C VAL A 844 -10.41 -20.84 19.21
N VAL A 845 -9.37 -21.61 19.52
CA VAL A 845 -9.30 -23.05 19.22
C VAL A 845 -9.87 -23.86 20.38
N GLN A 846 -10.89 -24.69 20.14
CA GLN A 846 -11.45 -25.60 21.13
C GLN A 846 -11.94 -26.93 20.51
N PRO A 847 -11.54 -28.11 21.05
CA PRO A 847 -10.55 -28.29 22.11
C PRO A 847 -9.14 -27.93 21.63
N LEU A 848 -8.32 -27.39 22.54
CA LEU A 848 -6.93 -27.04 22.25
C LEU A 848 -6.10 -28.31 22.02
N PRO A 849 -5.47 -28.50 20.84
CA PRO A 849 -4.65 -29.69 20.58
C PRO A 849 -3.41 -29.76 21.49
N PRO A 850 -2.96 -30.96 21.89
CA PRO A 850 -1.77 -31.11 22.72
C PRO A 850 -0.53 -30.47 22.09
N GLY A 851 0.20 -29.67 22.89
CA GLY A 851 1.42 -28.99 22.45
C GLY A 851 1.18 -27.66 21.72
N VAL A 852 -0.05 -27.25 21.48
CA VAL A 852 -0.36 -25.93 20.95
C VAL A 852 -0.51 -24.94 22.10
N SER A 853 0.03 -23.73 21.95
CA SER A 853 -0.18 -22.63 22.90
C SER A 853 -1.66 -22.25 23.00
N SER A 854 -2.13 -21.86 24.19
CA SER A 854 -3.45 -21.25 24.34
C SER A 854 -3.46 -19.77 23.95
N LEU A 855 -2.29 -19.16 23.78
CA LEU A 855 -2.15 -17.77 23.36
C LEU A 855 -2.40 -17.65 21.86
N THR A 856 -2.98 -16.52 21.47
CA THR A 856 -3.24 -16.16 20.07
C THR A 856 -2.73 -14.76 19.83
N GLN A 857 -1.84 -14.62 18.86
CA GLN A 857 -1.26 -13.36 18.42
C GLN A 857 -2.07 -12.80 17.25
N ASN A 858 -2.38 -11.52 17.28
CA ASN A 858 -3.07 -10.86 16.19
C ASN A 858 -2.07 -10.45 15.11
N ILE A 859 -2.37 -10.75 13.85
CA ILE A 859 -1.55 -10.39 12.69
C ILE A 859 -2.44 -9.81 11.57
N ASP A 860 -1.80 -9.22 10.56
CA ASP A 860 -2.49 -8.77 9.36
C ASP A 860 -2.51 -9.82 8.24
N THR A 861 -3.28 -9.53 7.19
CA THR A 861 -3.43 -10.44 6.04
C THR A 861 -2.14 -10.65 5.24
N VAL A 862 -1.21 -9.70 5.28
CA VAL A 862 0.06 -9.72 4.55
C VAL A 862 1.06 -10.61 5.27
N GLN A 863 1.20 -10.46 6.59
CA GLN A 863 2.00 -11.34 7.42
C GLN A 863 1.45 -12.77 7.38
N TYR A 864 0.12 -12.95 7.42
CA TYR A 864 -0.49 -14.28 7.28
C TYR A 864 -0.13 -14.93 5.95
N GLN A 865 -0.27 -14.21 4.83
CA GLN A 865 -0.01 -14.73 3.49
C GLN A 865 1.44 -15.17 3.29
N ASN A 866 2.38 -14.47 3.94
CA ASN A 866 3.81 -14.67 3.71
C ASN A 866 4.44 -15.72 4.64
N TYR A 867 3.68 -16.37 5.52
CA TYR A 867 4.14 -17.62 6.12
C TYR A 867 4.15 -18.75 5.09
N VAL A 868 5.14 -19.63 5.17
CA VAL A 868 5.21 -20.81 4.31
C VAL A 868 4.10 -21.79 4.74
N SER A 869 3.13 -22.04 3.88
CA SER A 869 2.08 -23.02 4.18
C SER A 869 2.67 -24.43 4.31
N SER A 870 2.29 -25.15 5.36
CA SER A 870 2.64 -26.56 5.51
C SER A 870 1.82 -27.47 4.58
N GLY A 871 0.71 -26.97 4.05
CA GLY A 871 -0.30 -27.76 3.33
C GLY A 871 -1.07 -28.75 4.20
N LYS A 872 -0.93 -28.68 5.53
CA LYS A 872 -1.50 -29.63 6.49
C LYS A 872 -2.33 -28.93 7.57
N GLN A 873 -3.23 -29.68 8.19
CA GLN A 873 -4.03 -29.20 9.32
C GLN A 873 -3.40 -29.59 10.67
N VAL A 874 -3.73 -28.82 11.71
CA VAL A 874 -3.40 -29.17 13.08
C VAL A 874 -4.20 -30.41 13.48
N GLY A 875 -3.51 -31.52 13.80
CA GLY A 875 -4.14 -32.79 14.20
C GLY A 875 -3.60 -34.05 13.50
N ASP A 876 -2.85 -33.91 12.41
CA ASP A 876 -2.33 -35.02 11.60
C ASP A 876 -1.12 -35.78 12.23
N ASN A 877 -1.12 -36.03 13.55
CA ASN A 877 0.04 -36.57 14.29
C ASN A 877 1.33 -35.72 14.15
N VAL A 878 1.20 -34.45 13.80
CA VAL A 878 2.34 -33.52 13.71
C VAL A 878 2.75 -33.14 15.13
N ASN A 879 3.93 -33.58 15.55
CA ASN A 879 4.51 -33.23 16.85
C ASN A 879 4.91 -31.74 16.82
N MET A 880 3.96 -30.87 17.17
CA MET A 880 4.05 -29.41 17.04
C MET A 880 5.22 -28.77 17.81
N ASN A 881 5.76 -29.44 18.83
CA ASN A 881 6.79 -28.86 19.70
C ASN A 881 8.21 -29.44 19.54
N ASN A 882 8.48 -30.38 18.64
CA ASN A 882 9.79 -31.08 18.49
C ASN A 882 10.46 -31.57 19.79
N LEU A 883 9.80 -31.53 20.95
CA LEU A 883 10.11 -32.40 22.05
C LEU A 883 9.74 -33.81 21.58
N LYS A 884 10.64 -34.39 20.80
CA LYS A 884 10.76 -35.83 20.59
C LYS A 884 11.23 -36.44 21.91
N ILE A 885 10.42 -36.33 22.96
CA ILE A 885 10.36 -37.45 23.88
C ILE A 885 9.52 -38.44 23.11
N ASP A 886 10.19 -39.33 22.38
CA ASP A 886 9.50 -40.35 21.61
C ASP A 886 8.52 -41.04 22.56
N SER A 887 7.25 -41.17 22.14
CA SER A 887 6.26 -41.96 22.89
C SER A 887 6.82 -43.34 23.29
N VAL A 888 7.72 -43.89 22.46
CA VAL A 888 8.48 -45.11 22.74
C VAL A 888 9.49 -44.92 23.87
N GLN A 889 10.24 -43.81 23.92
CA GLN A 889 11.16 -43.52 25.02
C GLN A 889 10.42 -43.31 26.35
N LYS A 890 9.27 -42.64 26.34
CA LYS A 890 8.42 -42.48 27.52
C LYS A 890 7.81 -43.81 27.98
N ALA A 891 7.23 -44.58 27.06
CA ALA A 891 6.71 -45.91 27.36
C ALA A 891 7.82 -46.86 27.84
N LYS A 892 9.03 -46.75 27.29
CA LYS A 892 10.19 -47.52 27.73
C LYS A 892 10.62 -47.10 29.15
N LEU A 893 10.59 -45.81 29.48
CA LEU A 893 10.85 -45.31 30.83
C LEU A 893 9.84 -45.88 31.84
N GLU A 894 8.54 -45.82 31.53
CA GLU A 894 7.45 -46.40 32.35
C GLU A 894 7.55 -47.92 32.48
N GLN A 895 7.89 -48.63 31.39
CA GLN A 895 8.14 -50.07 31.41
C GLN A 895 9.33 -50.43 32.31
N MET A 896 10.37 -49.61 32.33
CA MET A 896 11.55 -49.83 33.16
C MET A 896 11.26 -49.55 34.63
N GLN A 897 10.46 -48.52 34.93
CA GLN A 897 9.94 -48.28 36.29
C GLN A 897 9.13 -49.49 36.78
N THR A 898 8.22 -50.00 35.94
CA THR A 898 7.42 -51.20 36.24
C THR A 898 8.29 -52.45 36.44
N LYS A 899 9.31 -52.64 35.58
CA LYS A 899 10.27 -53.75 35.69
C LYS A 899 11.07 -53.68 37.00
N LEU A 900 11.54 -52.49 37.37
CA LEU A 900 12.22 -52.25 38.64
C LEU A 900 11.31 -52.54 39.83
N GLN A 901 10.05 -52.12 39.79
CA GLN A 901 9.04 -52.42 40.81
C GLN A 901 8.76 -53.91 40.94
N LEU A 902 8.60 -54.62 39.82
CA LEU A 902 8.39 -56.07 39.81
C LEU A 902 9.61 -56.83 40.35
N LEU A 903 10.83 -56.40 40.00
CA LEU A 903 12.06 -56.98 40.51
C LEU A 903 12.23 -56.70 42.02
N ALA A 904 11.95 -55.48 42.47
CA ALA A 904 11.93 -55.12 43.89
C ALA A 904 10.92 -55.99 44.66
N ASN A 905 9.68 -56.11 44.18
CA ASN A 905 8.65 -56.93 44.80
C ASN A 905 9.01 -58.43 44.84
N LYS A 906 9.71 -58.95 43.83
CA LYS A 906 10.22 -60.34 43.83
C LYS A 906 11.32 -60.54 44.88
N ILE A 907 12.26 -59.60 44.99
CA ILE A 907 13.29 -59.61 46.02
C ILE A 907 12.64 -59.59 47.41
N VAL A 908 11.62 -58.75 47.60
CA VAL A 908 10.87 -58.61 48.85
C VAL A 908 10.08 -59.86 49.20
N ASN A 909 9.36 -60.46 48.25
CA ASN A 909 8.58 -61.68 48.50
C ASN A 909 9.45 -62.90 48.80
N LEU A 910 10.64 -63.00 48.18
CA LEU A 910 11.62 -64.04 48.52
C LEU A 910 12.17 -63.83 49.94
N ASN A 911 12.51 -62.60 50.32
CA ASN A 911 12.96 -62.27 51.68
C ASN A 911 11.85 -62.41 52.74
N GLY A 912 10.59 -62.10 52.39
CA GLY A 912 9.44 -62.28 53.27
C GLY A 912 9.13 -63.75 53.55
N LYS A 913 9.38 -64.65 52.59
CA LYS A 913 9.30 -66.10 52.79
C LYS A 913 10.45 -66.66 53.63
N LEU A 914 11.64 -66.07 53.55
CA LEU A 914 12.78 -66.37 54.45
C LEU A 914 12.49 -65.97 55.90
N ASN A 915 11.91 -64.79 56.12
CA ASN A 915 11.57 -64.30 57.46
C ASN A 915 10.48 -65.07 58.22
N LEU A 916 9.68 -65.91 57.55
CA LEU A 916 8.71 -66.80 58.23
C LEU A 916 9.33 -68.15 58.62
N ALA A 917 10.47 -68.53 58.03
CA ALA A 917 11.21 -69.74 58.38
C ALA A 917 12.26 -69.48 59.48
N ASP A 918 12.83 -68.27 59.54
CA ASP A 918 14.02 -67.96 60.34
C ASP A 918 13.77 -67.24 61.69
N ILE A 919 12.54 -67.21 62.22
CA ILE A 919 12.28 -66.71 63.59
C ILE A 919 12.72 -67.76 64.64
N LYS A 920 14.01 -68.07 64.62
CA LYS A 920 14.86 -68.53 65.71
C LYS A 920 16.24 -68.76 65.10
N VAL A 921 17.10 -67.73 65.09
CA VAL A 921 18.55 -67.78 65.41
C VAL A 921 19.30 -66.54 64.88
N THR A 922 20.05 -65.90 65.79
CA THR A 922 21.13 -64.87 65.66
C THR A 922 20.80 -63.40 65.30
N SER A 923 21.49 -62.50 66.02
CA SER A 923 21.33 -61.04 66.05
C SER A 923 21.76 -60.29 64.77
N GLN A 924 22.45 -60.94 63.82
CA GLN A 924 22.87 -60.32 62.56
C GLN A 924 21.73 -60.28 61.52
N SER A 925 20.87 -61.31 61.49
CA SER A 925 19.70 -61.37 60.58
C SER A 925 18.62 -60.36 60.95
N ALA A 926 18.52 -60.00 62.23
CA ALA A 926 17.65 -58.93 62.73
C ALA A 926 18.12 -57.54 62.26
N ILE A 927 19.43 -57.31 62.15
CA ILE A 927 20.02 -56.06 61.66
C ILE A 927 19.82 -55.93 60.14
N ASP A 928 20.04 -57.00 59.38
CA ASP A 928 19.82 -57.02 57.93
C ASP A 928 18.32 -56.89 57.58
N SER A 929 17.42 -57.48 58.38
CA SER A 929 15.96 -57.29 58.25
C SER A 929 15.48 -55.89 58.65
N LEU A 930 16.10 -55.24 59.64
CA LEU A 930 15.82 -53.84 60.01
C LEU A 930 16.30 -52.87 58.93
N GLN A 931 17.46 -53.13 58.32
CA GLN A 931 18.01 -52.34 57.22
C GLN A 931 17.16 -52.48 55.95
N LEU A 932 16.74 -53.70 55.61
CA LEU A 932 15.84 -53.97 54.49
C LEU A 932 14.41 -53.44 54.74
N GLY A 933 13.93 -53.49 55.98
CA GLY A 933 12.69 -52.86 56.41
C GLY A 933 12.69 -51.34 56.21
N LYS A 934 13.84 -50.68 56.45
CA LYS A 934 14.02 -49.24 56.12
C LYS A 934 14.01 -48.98 54.62
N TYR A 935 14.71 -49.80 53.81
CA TYR A 935 14.64 -49.73 52.35
C TYR A 935 13.21 -49.88 51.79
N LEU A 936 12.40 -50.72 52.44
CA LEU A 936 10.99 -50.95 52.09
C LEU A 936 10.05 -49.80 52.47
N ILE A 937 10.29 -49.14 53.62
CA ILE A 937 9.54 -47.96 54.04
C ILE A 937 9.87 -46.77 53.14
N GLU A 938 11.13 -46.58 52.77
CA GLU A 938 11.56 -45.53 51.84
C GLU A 938 11.03 -45.74 50.42
N TYR A 939 11.04 -46.99 49.92
CA TYR A 939 10.43 -47.33 48.64
C TYR A 939 8.91 -47.07 48.62
N LYS A 940 8.19 -47.45 49.69
CA LYS A 940 6.74 -47.18 49.82
C LYS A 940 6.41 -45.69 49.97
N ILE A 941 7.28 -44.89 50.57
CA ILE A 941 7.11 -43.42 50.67
C ILE A 941 7.30 -42.76 49.30
N THR A 942 8.28 -43.23 48.51
CA THR A 942 8.51 -42.79 47.13
C THR A 942 7.34 -43.18 46.20
N ASP A 943 6.80 -44.39 46.34
CA ASP A 943 5.63 -44.89 45.59
C ASP A 943 4.32 -44.17 45.95
N LYS A 944 4.10 -43.81 47.23
CA LYS A 944 2.96 -42.99 47.66
C LYS A 944 3.03 -41.54 47.14
N LYS A 945 4.23 -40.95 47.09
CA LYS A 945 4.43 -39.63 46.47
C LYS A 945 4.13 -39.69 44.97
N LEU A 946 4.62 -40.72 44.27
CA LEU A 946 4.36 -40.97 42.84
C LEU A 946 2.85 -41.02 42.51
N ASN A 947 2.05 -41.70 43.34
CA ASN A 947 0.61 -41.80 43.15
C ASN A 947 -0.17 -40.52 43.50
N SER A 948 0.38 -39.64 44.36
CA SER A 948 -0.23 -38.32 44.63
C SER A 948 0.02 -37.28 43.53
N TYR A 949 1.04 -37.47 42.68
CA TYR A 949 1.40 -36.56 41.58
C TYR A 949 0.70 -36.89 40.24
N ASN A 950 0.04 -38.05 40.12
CA ASN A 950 -0.65 -38.50 38.90
C ASN A 950 -2.02 -37.83 38.65
N SER A 951 -2.45 -36.86 39.48
CA SER A 951 -3.76 -36.22 39.38
C SER A 951 -3.77 -34.89 38.60
N ALA A 952 -2.66 -34.47 37.98
CA ALA A 952 -2.59 -33.24 37.18
C ALA A 952 -1.87 -33.48 35.85
N VAL A 953 -2.64 -33.85 34.82
CA VAL A 953 -2.19 -33.93 33.43
C VAL A 953 -1.97 -32.49 32.91
N ASN A 954 -0.76 -31.94 33.07
CA ASN A 954 -0.19 -30.92 32.15
C ASN A 954 1.29 -30.49 32.39
N THR A 955 2.09 -31.18 33.22
CA THR A 955 3.48 -30.78 33.53
C THR A 955 4.53 -31.84 33.17
N ASN A 956 4.65 -32.19 31.88
CA ASN A 956 5.62 -33.20 31.41
C ASN A 956 7.11 -32.78 31.51
N ILE A 957 7.44 -31.51 31.77
CA ILE A 957 8.84 -31.04 31.89
C ILE A 957 9.30 -30.98 33.36
N GLU A 958 8.44 -30.51 34.27
CA GLU A 958 8.74 -30.41 35.71
C GLU A 958 8.85 -31.80 36.37
N ASN A 959 8.03 -32.77 35.92
CA ASN A 959 8.11 -34.15 36.41
C ASN A 959 9.43 -34.81 36.05
N ILE A 960 9.95 -34.52 34.84
CA ILE A 960 11.26 -35.02 34.42
C ILE A 960 12.37 -34.35 35.25
N LEU A 961 12.32 -33.04 35.52
CA LEU A 961 13.37 -32.35 36.27
C LEU A 961 13.46 -32.79 37.74
N ASN A 962 12.32 -33.04 38.40
CA ASN A 962 12.26 -33.49 39.80
C ASN A 962 12.81 -34.92 40.00
N ASP A 963 12.66 -35.81 39.01
CA ASP A 963 13.19 -37.18 39.09
C ASP A 963 14.74 -37.23 39.11
N SER A 964 15.42 -36.19 38.60
CA SER A 964 16.88 -36.15 38.47
C SER A 964 17.52 -36.01 39.85
N ASP A 965 16.92 -35.17 40.69
CA ASP A 965 17.38 -34.95 42.06
C ASP A 965 17.18 -36.21 42.92
N ILE A 966 16.09 -36.95 42.69
CA ILE A 966 15.79 -38.20 43.38
C ILE A 966 16.82 -39.29 43.01
N ILE A 967 17.19 -39.43 41.73
CA ILE A 967 18.18 -40.43 41.28
C ILE A 967 19.58 -40.11 41.83
N VAL A 968 19.97 -38.83 41.86
CA VAL A 968 21.27 -38.38 42.43
C VAL A 968 21.33 -38.67 43.94
N LEU A 969 20.24 -38.39 44.67
CA LEU A 969 20.10 -38.80 46.08
C LEU A 969 20.25 -40.32 46.22
N GLN A 970 19.54 -41.11 45.40
CA GLN A 970 19.59 -42.58 45.43
C GLN A 970 21.00 -43.15 45.16
N GLN A 971 21.77 -42.55 44.24
CA GLN A 971 23.16 -42.96 43.98
C GLN A 971 24.12 -42.61 45.13
N ASN A 972 23.97 -41.43 45.74
CA ASN A 972 24.76 -41.05 46.92
C ASN A 972 24.49 -42.02 48.09
N TYR A 973 23.24 -42.43 48.29
CA TYR A 973 22.88 -43.44 49.29
C TYR A 973 23.37 -44.85 48.94
N LYS A 974 23.33 -45.26 47.65
CA LYS A 974 23.92 -46.53 47.19
C LYS A 974 25.42 -46.58 47.47
N TYR A 975 26.15 -45.51 47.19
CA TYR A 975 27.59 -45.42 47.48
C TYR A 975 27.85 -45.53 48.99
N MET A 976 27.08 -44.80 49.81
CA MET A 976 27.22 -44.85 51.27
C MET A 976 26.89 -46.25 51.84
N PHE A 977 25.89 -46.94 51.28
CA PHE A 977 25.54 -48.32 51.64
C PHE A 977 26.66 -49.31 51.33
N TRP A 978 27.23 -49.30 50.12
CA TRP A 978 28.33 -50.20 49.77
C TRP A 978 29.62 -49.89 50.53
N THR A 979 29.86 -48.61 50.85
CA THR A 979 30.98 -48.22 51.72
C THR A 979 30.78 -48.77 53.14
N THR A 980 29.55 -48.72 53.66
CA THR A 980 29.22 -49.23 55.00
C THR A 980 29.24 -50.77 55.04
N LEU A 981 28.80 -51.44 53.97
CA LEU A 981 28.85 -52.90 53.83
C LEU A 981 30.29 -53.39 53.66
N ALA A 982 31.14 -52.68 52.91
CA ALA A 982 32.56 -52.98 52.77
C ALA A 982 33.30 -52.81 54.11
N VAL A 983 33.01 -51.75 54.86
CA VAL A 983 33.55 -51.56 56.22
C VAL A 983 33.04 -52.64 57.17
N GLY A 984 31.76 -53.03 57.09
CA GLY A 984 31.16 -54.09 57.89
C GLY A 984 31.70 -55.49 57.58
N THR A 985 31.96 -55.80 56.31
CA THR A 985 32.59 -57.07 55.89
C THR A 985 34.06 -57.13 56.29
N VAL A 986 34.79 -56.01 56.24
CA VAL A 986 36.16 -55.91 56.79
C VAL A 986 36.14 -56.15 58.31
N LEU A 987 35.21 -55.53 59.04
CA LEU A 987 35.07 -55.72 60.50
C LEU A 987 34.62 -57.16 60.87
N LEU A 988 33.79 -57.80 60.06
CA LEU A 988 33.40 -59.22 60.24
C LEU A 988 34.54 -60.17 59.91
N SER A 989 35.34 -59.89 58.88
CA SER A 989 36.54 -60.67 58.57
C SER A 989 37.64 -60.56 59.63
N MET A 990 37.68 -59.46 60.39
CA MET A 990 38.54 -59.29 61.57
C MET A 990 38.05 -60.07 62.81
N ASN A 991 36.82 -60.60 62.79
CA ASN A 991 36.19 -61.35 63.90
C ASN A 991 35.99 -62.85 63.60
N ILE A 992 36.37 -63.31 62.40
CA ILE A 992 36.27 -64.72 61.95
C ILE A 992 37.68 -65.40 61.91
N VAL A 993 38.70 -64.76 62.48
CA VAL A 993 40.08 -65.27 62.56
C VAL A 993 40.46 -65.53 64.00
#